data_AF-A0A0U3I0Z3-F1
#
_entry.id   AF-A0A0U3I0Z3-F1
#
_cell.length_a   1.000
_cell.length_b   1.000
_cell.length_c   1.000
_cell.angle_alpha   90.00
_cell.angle_beta   90.00
_cell.angle_gamma   90.00
#
_symmetry.space_group_name_H-M   'P 1'
#
loop_
_entity.id
_entity.type
_entity.pdbx_description
1 polymer ?
#
loop_
_entity_poly.entity_id
_entity_poly.type
_entity_poly.pdbx_seq_one_letter_code
_entity_poly.pdbx_strand_id
1 'polypeptide(L)'
;MYRGNTVTLSWSRPSGTQYFNLWVLKPGDTWLKFRGGYTSTSFNRYINKNGTHTFYVEACDASGCSASGSASVSVSEPPPPGPSAVRGFSLSTSQIYTGGSVMLQWQPPSSYSGSLYYRLRTKKPGGNWFVFRDVSSPNFLRSGINLAGTHYFQVQACDSWNQCSYSSVHSLSVLSPPPVPDAVAGLSVSKTQLNYGDSVKISWRKPGNISDTTYYDVYITKPGAQPGLPDEHFLWHDNFRATELTRNEIYRRGATKVGIVPCNVLNQCGPLREVSFTVGGTLPQPTFTRNKSVIRQGEQVTFNWSLHPYYKDTVGYTLYQHSQGTTRKIAGPLAATVQSLTHTLNEVGSSTFYLEMCNTYGECNNKSLTALTVRATPVITHAAVAQLAVNKSDITYGEHVALSWQRPAGYDENSGLVFDVYVTKPSPNPGEADIRFLWRDNHPSLTLTRGPNYRRGTIKVEVVPCLAEQCGLSRSVSYTLSGNTLPAATQFTVKQNTVFAGNGFDFNWQFPEFFQEAVTTQLWVKAPEQTALQKYQVNAPLHAPGQYTFYLQYCDQKAPTICNDYLSHPVTATVKPIKVTNLRVDKTNINYGDSVTISWDKPNGYTGALTYDVYITKPSSEPGQPDQRFLWQRALTDTQVVRGPNYRRGQIGVEVHPCLPDGSCGEVTTTQYTLNGTTLPDAIQFTSEKPEYYLNESVSFNWQMPEFFKEPITAKLWMTSPGSQTISLYTPGTGLTQKGTYTFYLQTCLTNYSTVCSKQRSTATSVVVSDNATLLKVEDLTVSASDIVYGESVTLSWKKPSVYQQDMVYDVYITKPSQYAGEPEQRFLWQDNYTGTSLERGPNFRRGTIKVEVQPCTLSGQCGQLTEVAFQLTDSHLPTVTFEPLPERVFTHQTVTLQWQIHEFFQEHVSYTLYVKLPGQQQLTMLGEFDSRTEKSRFQYQFTDAGEYIFSVQACDKKTNGAICSILESSELVANAEPLRLTLSVENGNLQWTDVAQISHYLLEVADCTQGCTNGKVLNWQNIPLSGAQTHYDASKVTGLSAYRVKACFSDTICSGWSNQVLHDPNARLLTGKIAEFNTISSLVRIRIKGDTCKRTENGRFWTLDLLTPAGSVTYNLLKTAHTQDRALVFSLPTCQTDKDQPIIELYQDY
;
A
#
# COMPACT_ATOMS: atom_id res chain seq x y z
N MET A 1 -0.83 -50.69 -37.44
CA MET A 1 -1.80 -50.62 -36.31
C MET A 1 -1.02 -50.54 -34.99
N TYR A 2 -1.62 -50.10 -33.88
CA TYR A 2 -0.90 -50.01 -32.60
C TYR A 2 -1.19 -51.20 -31.68
N ARG A 3 -0.24 -51.51 -30.79
CA ARG A 3 -0.43 -52.48 -29.70
C ARG A 3 -1.65 -52.08 -28.87
N GLY A 4 -2.56 -53.02 -28.65
CA GLY A 4 -3.84 -52.78 -27.97
C GLY A 4 -5.05 -52.63 -28.91
N ASN A 5 -4.85 -52.75 -30.22
CA ASN A 5 -5.95 -52.76 -31.20
C ASN A 5 -6.46 -54.18 -31.48
N THR A 6 -7.72 -54.28 -31.89
CA THR A 6 -8.36 -55.52 -32.36
C THR A 6 -8.29 -55.61 -33.88
N VAL A 7 -7.84 -56.76 -34.40
CA VAL A 7 -7.79 -57.09 -35.83
C VAL A 7 -8.97 -57.98 -36.18
N THR A 8 -9.71 -57.62 -37.22
CA THR A 8 -10.73 -58.50 -37.79
C THR A 8 -10.10 -59.31 -38.93
N LEU A 9 -10.05 -60.63 -38.77
CA LEU A 9 -9.73 -61.57 -39.83
C LEU A 9 -11.03 -61.94 -40.54
N SER A 10 -11.05 -61.94 -41.86
CA SER A 10 -12.19 -62.40 -42.66
C SER A 10 -11.72 -63.21 -43.87
N TRP A 11 -12.49 -64.21 -44.25
CA TRP A 11 -12.19 -65.10 -45.38
C TRP A 11 -13.49 -65.57 -46.05
N SER A 12 -13.41 -66.11 -47.26
CA SER A 12 -14.54 -66.76 -47.94
C SER A 12 -14.63 -68.24 -47.57
N ARG A 13 -15.84 -68.83 -47.55
CA ARG A 13 -16.04 -70.26 -47.25
C ARG A 13 -15.91 -71.11 -48.51
N PRO A 14 -14.92 -72.01 -48.62
CA PRO A 14 -14.86 -72.98 -49.71
C PRO A 14 -16.01 -74.00 -49.63
N SER A 15 -16.46 -74.51 -50.78
CA SER A 15 -17.50 -75.55 -50.85
C SER A 15 -17.06 -76.83 -50.11
N GLY A 16 -17.98 -77.50 -49.42
CA GLY A 16 -17.71 -78.72 -48.64
C GLY A 16 -17.10 -78.51 -47.24
N THR A 17 -16.62 -77.30 -46.93
CA THR A 17 -16.04 -76.99 -45.61
C THR A 17 -17.05 -77.20 -44.48
N GLN A 18 -16.68 -77.92 -43.43
CA GLN A 18 -17.47 -78.07 -42.21
C GLN A 18 -17.05 -77.06 -41.12
N TYR A 19 -15.74 -76.87 -40.93
CA TYR A 19 -15.17 -75.95 -39.94
C TYR A 19 -13.81 -75.40 -40.38
N PHE A 20 -13.29 -74.43 -39.63
CA PHE A 20 -12.01 -73.77 -39.85
C PHE A 20 -11.08 -73.91 -38.65
N ASN A 21 -9.78 -74.00 -38.92
CA ASN A 21 -8.72 -73.83 -37.94
C ASN A 21 -7.99 -72.51 -38.20
N LEU A 22 -7.79 -71.70 -37.16
CA LEU A 22 -7.09 -70.44 -37.22
C LEU A 22 -5.76 -70.52 -36.48
N TRP A 23 -4.73 -70.02 -37.15
CA TRP A 23 -3.35 -70.05 -36.70
C TRP A 23 -2.75 -68.65 -36.68
N VAL A 24 -1.78 -68.44 -35.79
CA VAL A 24 -1.01 -67.20 -35.72
C VAL A 24 0.47 -67.51 -35.55
N LEU A 25 1.31 -66.76 -36.26
CA LEU A 25 2.73 -66.59 -36.04
C LEU A 25 2.93 -65.20 -35.46
N LYS A 26 3.33 -65.14 -34.19
CA LYS A 26 3.70 -63.87 -33.56
C LYS A 26 5.16 -63.55 -33.89
N PRO A 27 5.58 -62.29 -33.81
CA PRO A 27 6.97 -61.89 -33.99
C PRO A 27 7.92 -62.72 -33.10
N GLY A 28 8.83 -63.47 -33.74
CA GLY A 28 9.82 -64.30 -33.07
C GLY A 28 9.30 -65.59 -32.40
N ASP A 29 8.04 -65.98 -32.64
CA ASP A 29 7.44 -67.22 -32.11
C ASP A 29 7.31 -68.29 -33.20
N THR A 30 6.80 -69.47 -32.85
CA THR A 30 6.34 -70.52 -33.77
C THR A 30 4.84 -70.43 -34.03
N TRP A 31 4.36 -71.12 -35.06
CA TRP A 31 2.94 -71.19 -35.38
C TRP A 31 2.11 -71.78 -34.23
N LEU A 32 1.02 -71.09 -33.88
CA LEU A 32 0.10 -71.50 -32.83
C LEU A 32 -1.33 -71.58 -33.36
N LYS A 33 -1.95 -72.76 -33.26
CA LYS A 33 -3.40 -72.92 -33.45
C LYS A 33 -4.10 -72.34 -32.24
N PHE A 34 -4.70 -71.17 -32.44
CA PHE A 34 -5.36 -70.47 -31.34
C PHE A 34 -6.88 -70.69 -31.35
N ARG A 35 -7.44 -71.22 -32.46
CA ARG A 35 -8.84 -71.61 -32.53
C ARG A 35 -9.03 -72.74 -33.53
N GLY A 36 -9.78 -73.78 -33.16
CA GLY A 36 -10.16 -74.88 -34.05
C GLY A 36 -11.67 -75.15 -34.00
N GLY A 37 -12.19 -75.85 -35.01
CA GLY A 37 -13.62 -76.18 -35.08
C GLY A 37 -14.52 -74.96 -35.33
N TYR A 38 -13.98 -73.87 -35.87
CA TYR A 38 -14.71 -72.61 -35.99
C TYR A 38 -15.59 -72.59 -37.23
N THR A 39 -16.86 -72.21 -37.14
CA THR A 39 -17.81 -72.30 -38.27
C THR A 39 -18.08 -70.96 -38.96
N SER A 40 -17.71 -69.84 -38.34
CA SER A 40 -17.84 -68.50 -38.92
C SER A 40 -16.68 -68.20 -39.89
N THR A 41 -16.90 -67.23 -40.78
CA THR A 41 -15.93 -66.75 -41.77
C THR A 41 -15.22 -65.45 -41.37
N SER A 42 -15.39 -65.00 -40.13
CA SER A 42 -14.67 -63.86 -39.57
C SER A 42 -14.35 -64.03 -38.08
N PHE A 43 -13.23 -63.46 -37.63
CA PHE A 43 -12.79 -63.52 -36.24
C PHE A 43 -12.07 -62.24 -35.80
N ASN A 44 -12.49 -61.66 -34.68
CA ASN A 44 -11.86 -60.50 -34.06
C ASN A 44 -10.79 -60.93 -33.05
N ARG A 45 -9.58 -60.40 -33.18
CA ARG A 45 -8.44 -60.72 -32.31
C ARG A 45 -7.76 -59.47 -31.75
N TYR A 46 -7.70 -59.36 -30.44
CA TYR A 46 -6.88 -58.36 -29.75
C TYR A 46 -5.39 -58.66 -29.90
N ILE A 47 -4.58 -57.67 -30.29
CA ILE A 47 -3.13 -57.80 -30.47
C ILE A 47 -2.38 -57.02 -29.39
N ASN A 48 -1.63 -57.74 -28.56
CA ASN A 48 -0.96 -57.20 -27.37
C ASN A 48 0.58 -57.21 -27.44
N LYS A 49 1.16 -57.58 -28.59
CA LYS A 49 2.61 -57.63 -28.84
C LYS A 49 2.93 -56.76 -30.07
N ASN A 50 4.06 -56.07 -30.04
CA ASN A 50 4.55 -55.27 -31.18
C ASN A 50 5.28 -56.19 -32.19
N GLY A 51 5.30 -55.78 -33.46
CA GLY A 51 5.86 -56.52 -34.60
C GLY A 51 4.81 -57.13 -35.54
N THR A 52 5.28 -57.79 -36.60
CA THR A 52 4.43 -58.42 -37.63
C THR A 52 3.81 -59.74 -37.18
N HIS A 53 2.48 -59.78 -37.11
CA HIS A 53 1.72 -60.98 -36.82
C HIS A 53 1.18 -61.56 -38.13
N THR A 54 1.49 -62.82 -38.43
CA THR A 54 0.93 -63.52 -39.59
C THR A 54 -0.16 -64.47 -39.13
N PHE A 55 -1.32 -64.41 -39.76
CA PHE A 55 -2.43 -65.31 -39.52
C PHE A 55 -2.63 -66.20 -40.73
N TYR A 56 -3.04 -67.43 -40.51
CA TYR A 56 -3.62 -68.21 -41.60
C TYR A 56 -4.83 -69.01 -41.14
N VAL A 57 -5.65 -69.39 -42.11
CA VAL A 57 -6.87 -70.16 -41.91
C VAL A 57 -6.86 -71.39 -42.80
N GLU A 58 -7.19 -72.55 -42.22
CA GLU A 58 -7.41 -73.81 -42.92
C GLU A 58 -8.89 -74.15 -42.89
N ALA A 59 -9.44 -74.58 -44.02
CA ALA A 59 -10.79 -75.10 -44.13
C ALA A 59 -10.75 -76.64 -44.02
N CYS A 60 -11.60 -77.23 -43.19
CA CYS A 60 -11.58 -78.67 -42.92
C CYS A 60 -12.96 -79.30 -43.09
N ASP A 61 -12.97 -80.56 -43.51
CA ASP A 61 -14.13 -81.44 -43.56
C ASP A 61 -13.81 -82.81 -42.91
N ALA A 62 -14.66 -83.82 -43.15
CA ALA A 62 -14.48 -85.16 -42.60
C ALA A 62 -13.29 -85.93 -43.21
N SER A 63 -12.77 -85.50 -44.36
CA SER A 63 -11.67 -86.14 -45.10
C SER A 63 -10.30 -85.51 -44.85
N GLY A 64 -10.26 -84.26 -44.38
CA GLY A 64 -9.02 -83.56 -44.04
C GLY A 64 -9.14 -82.04 -44.03
N CYS A 65 -8.00 -81.36 -43.98
CA CYS A 65 -7.92 -79.90 -44.05
C CYS A 65 -7.21 -79.44 -45.34
N SER A 66 -7.70 -78.33 -45.92
CA SER A 66 -7.16 -77.70 -47.13
C SER A 66 -5.81 -77.00 -46.88
N ALA A 67 -5.16 -76.58 -47.97
CA ALA A 67 -4.07 -75.60 -47.90
C ALA A 67 -4.53 -74.29 -47.24
N SER A 68 -3.60 -73.61 -46.57
CA SER A 68 -3.84 -72.41 -45.77
C SER A 68 -3.79 -71.11 -46.57
N GLY A 69 -4.73 -70.19 -46.35
CA GLY A 69 -4.62 -68.79 -46.80
C GLY A 69 -4.05 -67.90 -45.69
N SER A 70 -3.00 -67.12 -45.96
CA SER A 70 -2.31 -66.29 -44.96
C SER A 70 -2.46 -64.78 -45.18
N ALA A 71 -2.54 -64.02 -44.08
CA ALA A 71 -2.52 -62.56 -44.06
C ALA A 71 -1.64 -62.04 -42.90
N SER A 72 -0.85 -60.99 -43.15
CA SER A 72 0.03 -60.39 -42.14
C SER A 72 -0.42 -58.98 -41.74
N VAL A 73 -0.21 -58.62 -40.47
CA VAL A 73 -0.44 -57.27 -39.97
C VAL A 73 0.73 -56.80 -39.11
N SER A 74 1.23 -55.59 -39.38
CA SER A 74 2.34 -54.99 -38.63
C SER A 74 1.82 -54.08 -37.52
N VAL A 75 2.29 -54.33 -36.30
CA VAL A 75 1.85 -53.64 -35.07
C VAL A 75 3.00 -52.83 -34.46
N SER A 76 2.80 -51.53 -34.23
CA SER A 76 3.77 -50.60 -33.63
C SER A 76 3.38 -50.20 -32.19
N GLU A 77 4.33 -49.66 -31.43
CA GLU A 77 4.07 -49.03 -30.11
C GLU A 77 3.20 -47.76 -30.29
N PRO A 78 2.20 -47.49 -29.43
CA PRO A 78 1.49 -46.21 -29.46
C PRO A 78 2.40 -45.04 -29.06
N PRO A 79 2.17 -43.82 -29.59
CA PRO A 79 2.92 -42.64 -29.19
C PRO A 79 2.65 -42.28 -27.71
N PRO A 80 3.64 -41.72 -26.99
CA PRO A 80 3.45 -41.30 -25.60
C PRO A 80 2.38 -40.20 -25.47
N PRO A 81 1.70 -40.11 -24.31
CA PRO A 81 0.75 -39.03 -24.04
C PRO A 81 1.50 -37.69 -23.96
N GLY A 82 0.95 -36.69 -24.66
CA GLY A 82 1.56 -35.37 -24.79
C GLY A 82 1.62 -34.59 -23.49
N PRO A 83 2.39 -33.50 -23.47
CA PRO A 83 2.57 -32.68 -22.29
C PRO A 83 1.30 -31.93 -21.90
N SER A 84 1.08 -31.78 -20.61
CA SER A 84 0.07 -30.87 -20.05
C SER A 84 0.51 -29.40 -20.20
N ALA A 85 -0.39 -28.47 -19.90
CA ALA A 85 -0.12 -27.04 -20.02
C ALA A 85 1.05 -26.60 -19.12
N VAL A 86 1.75 -25.54 -19.55
CA VAL A 86 2.73 -24.86 -18.69
C VAL A 86 2.06 -24.31 -17.43
N ARG A 87 2.83 -24.21 -16.33
CA ARG A 87 2.35 -23.71 -15.04
C ARG A 87 2.83 -22.28 -14.82
N GLY A 88 2.09 -21.51 -14.03
CA GLY A 88 2.53 -20.19 -13.55
C GLY A 88 2.88 -19.20 -14.67
N PHE A 89 2.20 -19.27 -15.82
CA PHE A 89 2.43 -18.32 -16.90
C PHE A 89 2.11 -16.89 -16.42
N SER A 90 3.04 -15.97 -16.59
CA SER A 90 2.94 -14.59 -16.15
C SER A 90 3.71 -13.63 -17.06
N LEU A 91 3.40 -12.34 -16.91
CA LEU A 91 4.11 -11.22 -17.52
C LEU A 91 4.79 -10.42 -16.42
N SER A 92 5.99 -9.88 -16.66
CA SER A 92 6.69 -9.03 -15.68
C SER A 92 5.99 -7.70 -15.40
N THR A 93 5.13 -7.24 -16.31
CA THR A 93 4.30 -6.05 -16.16
C THR A 93 3.00 -6.23 -16.95
N SER A 94 1.93 -5.57 -16.51
CA SER A 94 0.65 -5.50 -17.23
C SER A 94 0.56 -4.29 -18.17
N GLN A 95 1.53 -3.36 -18.12
CA GLN A 95 1.53 -2.15 -18.95
C GLN A 95 2.95 -1.71 -19.35
N ILE A 96 3.11 -1.24 -20.60
CA ILE A 96 4.34 -0.62 -21.13
C ILE A 96 4.00 0.55 -22.08
N TYR A 97 4.99 1.35 -22.46
CA TYR A 97 4.88 2.29 -23.59
C TYR A 97 5.37 1.65 -24.90
N THR A 98 4.97 2.20 -26.05
CA THR A 98 5.46 1.72 -27.36
C THR A 98 6.99 1.74 -27.41
N GLY A 99 7.61 0.69 -27.94
CA GLY A 99 9.06 0.48 -27.91
C GLY A 99 9.54 -0.31 -26.68
N GLY A 100 8.72 -0.36 -25.62
CA GLY A 100 9.04 -1.09 -24.39
C GLY A 100 9.09 -2.61 -24.54
N SER A 101 9.54 -3.26 -23.46
CA SER A 101 9.75 -4.70 -23.38
C SER A 101 8.98 -5.34 -22.23
N VAL A 102 8.54 -6.59 -22.41
CA VAL A 102 7.89 -7.39 -21.36
C VAL A 102 8.54 -8.77 -21.28
N MET A 103 8.81 -9.26 -20.07
CA MET A 103 9.28 -10.62 -19.86
C MET A 103 8.08 -11.56 -19.70
N LEU A 104 8.04 -12.61 -20.50
CA LEU A 104 7.09 -13.72 -20.39
C LEU A 104 7.77 -14.83 -19.60
N GLN A 105 7.12 -15.36 -18.56
CA GLN A 105 7.69 -16.38 -17.69
C GLN A 105 6.67 -17.49 -17.44
N TRP A 106 7.11 -18.73 -17.38
CA TRP A 106 6.29 -19.89 -17.04
C TRP A 106 7.15 -20.98 -16.41
N GLN A 107 6.53 -22.08 -16.02
CA GLN A 107 7.19 -23.27 -15.50
C GLN A 107 6.81 -24.49 -16.33
N PRO A 108 7.73 -25.46 -16.51
CA PRO A 108 7.41 -26.71 -17.17
C PRO A 108 6.25 -27.46 -16.46
N PRO A 109 5.50 -28.28 -17.20
CA PRO A 109 4.50 -29.17 -16.63
C PRO A 109 5.14 -30.16 -15.65
N SER A 110 4.55 -30.35 -14.47
CA SER A 110 5.16 -31.13 -13.38
C SER A 110 5.31 -32.63 -13.63
N SER A 111 4.54 -33.19 -14.58
CA SER A 111 4.43 -34.63 -14.82
C SER A 111 5.04 -35.08 -16.15
N TYR A 112 5.76 -34.20 -16.87
CA TYR A 112 6.34 -34.51 -18.18
C TYR A 112 7.85 -34.66 -18.07
N SER A 113 8.39 -35.80 -18.50
CA SER A 113 9.82 -36.15 -18.41
C SER A 113 10.58 -36.04 -19.74
N GLY A 114 9.90 -35.74 -20.84
CA GLY A 114 10.50 -35.55 -22.17
C GLY A 114 11.00 -34.13 -22.42
N SER A 115 11.77 -33.95 -23.49
CA SER A 115 12.20 -32.62 -23.97
C SER A 115 10.99 -31.83 -24.46
N LEU A 116 10.88 -30.59 -23.97
CA LEU A 116 9.82 -29.66 -24.36
C LEU A 116 10.40 -28.49 -25.15
N TYR A 117 9.58 -27.99 -26.07
CA TYR A 117 9.68 -26.62 -26.53
C TYR A 117 8.37 -25.89 -26.24
N TYR A 118 8.46 -24.57 -26.18
CA TYR A 118 7.37 -23.69 -25.82
C TYR A 118 7.02 -22.79 -26.98
N ARG A 119 5.80 -22.91 -27.46
CA ARG A 119 5.27 -22.11 -28.56
C ARG A 119 4.56 -20.88 -28.02
N LEU A 120 5.15 -19.72 -28.26
CA LEU A 120 4.68 -18.43 -27.77
C LEU A 120 3.74 -17.80 -28.79
N ARG A 121 2.53 -17.49 -28.33
CA ARG A 121 1.49 -16.88 -29.13
C ARG A 121 1.15 -15.50 -28.61
N THR A 122 0.80 -14.61 -29.53
CA THR A 122 0.31 -13.28 -29.20
C THR A 122 -0.90 -12.93 -30.07
N LYS A 123 -1.84 -12.17 -29.51
CA LYS A 123 -2.94 -11.54 -30.23
C LYS A 123 -2.82 -10.04 -30.05
N LYS A 124 -2.53 -9.33 -31.14
CA LYS A 124 -2.44 -7.86 -31.15
C LYS A 124 -3.83 -7.22 -31.01
N PRO A 125 -3.94 -5.92 -30.67
CA PRO A 125 -5.20 -5.20 -30.63
C PRO A 125 -5.95 -5.35 -31.98
N GLY A 126 -7.18 -5.87 -31.95
CA GLY A 126 -8.00 -6.11 -33.14
C GLY A 126 -7.55 -7.25 -34.06
N GLY A 127 -6.46 -7.97 -33.74
CA GLY A 127 -5.93 -9.06 -34.57
C GLY A 127 -6.31 -10.47 -34.11
N ASN A 128 -5.81 -11.48 -34.82
CA ASN A 128 -5.94 -12.90 -34.48
C ASN A 128 -4.76 -13.42 -33.64
N TRP A 129 -4.91 -14.61 -33.06
CA TRP A 129 -3.83 -15.29 -32.33
C TRP A 129 -2.80 -15.88 -33.29
N PHE A 130 -1.56 -15.41 -33.23
CA PHE A 130 -0.47 -15.96 -34.03
C PHE A 130 0.68 -16.44 -33.17
N VAL A 131 1.47 -17.38 -33.70
CA VAL A 131 2.71 -17.85 -33.08
C VAL A 131 3.82 -16.90 -33.47
N PHE A 132 4.49 -16.30 -32.50
CA PHE A 132 5.60 -15.38 -32.80
C PHE A 132 6.97 -15.98 -32.52
N ARG A 133 7.07 -17.07 -31.74
CA ARG A 133 8.34 -17.75 -31.44
C ARG A 133 8.13 -19.12 -30.80
N ASP A 134 8.98 -20.08 -31.13
CA ASP A 134 9.20 -21.29 -30.34
C ASP A 134 10.50 -21.15 -29.53
N VAL A 135 10.50 -21.50 -28.24
CA VAL A 135 11.67 -21.39 -27.34
C VAL A 135 11.84 -22.67 -26.52
N SER A 136 13.06 -23.01 -26.12
CA SER A 136 13.33 -24.13 -25.21
C SER A 136 13.41 -23.72 -23.73
N SER A 137 13.58 -22.42 -23.46
CA SER A 137 13.65 -21.86 -22.11
C SER A 137 12.25 -21.53 -21.56
N PRO A 138 12.02 -21.63 -20.24
CA PRO A 138 10.74 -21.32 -19.61
C PRO A 138 10.51 -19.80 -19.42
N ASN A 139 11.22 -18.97 -20.17
CA ASN A 139 11.08 -17.51 -20.16
C ASN A 139 11.48 -16.94 -21.53
N PHE A 140 10.96 -15.74 -21.83
CA PHE A 140 11.28 -15.01 -23.05
C PHE A 140 11.06 -13.50 -22.89
N LEU A 141 12.06 -12.68 -23.24
CA LEU A 141 11.93 -11.23 -23.28
C LEU A 141 11.36 -10.78 -24.63
N ARG A 142 10.14 -10.25 -24.62
CA ARG A 142 9.51 -9.64 -25.80
C ARG A 142 9.77 -8.14 -25.80
N SER A 143 10.70 -7.69 -26.65
CA SER A 143 11.05 -6.28 -26.84
C SER A 143 10.40 -5.66 -28.08
N GLY A 144 10.42 -4.32 -28.15
CA GLY A 144 10.05 -3.54 -29.35
C GLY A 144 8.56 -3.63 -29.70
N ILE A 145 7.67 -3.62 -28.70
CA ILE A 145 6.22 -3.65 -28.96
C ILE A 145 5.78 -2.23 -29.32
N ASN A 146 5.67 -1.95 -30.63
CA ASN A 146 5.44 -0.58 -31.14
C ASN A 146 3.97 -0.25 -31.43
N LEU A 147 3.07 -1.24 -31.34
CA LEU A 147 1.65 -1.03 -31.59
C LEU A 147 0.91 -0.76 -30.28
N ALA A 148 0.35 0.44 -30.12
CA ALA A 148 -0.47 0.77 -28.96
C ALA A 148 -1.78 -0.05 -28.92
N GLY A 149 -2.27 -0.33 -27.72
CA GLY A 149 -3.47 -1.11 -27.43
C GLY A 149 -3.21 -2.37 -26.59
N THR A 150 -4.26 -3.17 -26.36
CA THR A 150 -4.18 -4.42 -25.59
C THR A 150 -3.67 -5.60 -26.43
N HIS A 151 -2.50 -6.13 -26.06
CA HIS A 151 -1.95 -7.39 -26.60
C HIS A 151 -2.28 -8.53 -25.65
N TYR A 152 -2.56 -9.71 -26.17
CA TYR A 152 -2.73 -10.93 -25.38
C TYR A 152 -1.60 -11.90 -25.68
N PHE A 153 -1.14 -12.63 -24.68
CA PHE A 153 -0.10 -13.64 -24.77
C PHE A 153 -0.60 -14.99 -24.26
N GLN A 154 -0.12 -16.07 -24.86
CA GLN A 154 -0.41 -17.45 -24.48
C GLN A 154 0.79 -18.32 -24.84
N VAL A 155 1.06 -19.35 -24.04
CA VAL A 155 2.19 -20.27 -24.24
C VAL A 155 1.65 -21.69 -24.40
N GLN A 156 2.22 -22.46 -25.33
CA GLN A 156 1.94 -23.89 -25.43
C GLN A 156 3.19 -24.68 -25.05
N ALA A 157 3.05 -25.68 -24.18
CA ALA A 157 4.07 -26.71 -24.02
C ALA A 157 3.87 -27.76 -25.10
N CYS A 158 4.90 -28.03 -25.90
CA CYS A 158 4.88 -28.98 -27.00
C CYS A 158 6.02 -30.00 -26.87
N ASP A 159 5.77 -31.23 -27.29
CA ASP A 159 6.79 -32.27 -27.36
C ASP A 159 7.31 -32.54 -28.77
N SER A 160 8.27 -33.46 -28.91
CA SER A 160 8.86 -33.86 -30.18
C SER A 160 7.86 -34.48 -31.17
N TRP A 161 6.66 -34.87 -30.72
CA TRP A 161 5.58 -35.40 -31.55
C TRP A 161 4.56 -34.31 -31.92
N ASN A 162 4.87 -33.04 -31.64
CA ASN A 162 4.03 -31.86 -31.87
C ASN A 162 2.67 -31.96 -31.15
N GLN A 163 2.62 -32.70 -30.03
CA GLN A 163 1.48 -32.70 -29.13
C GLN A 163 1.64 -31.52 -28.17
N CYS A 164 0.64 -30.61 -28.14
CA CYS A 164 0.75 -29.34 -27.45
C CYS A 164 -0.43 -29.06 -26.52
N SER A 165 -0.16 -28.40 -25.38
CA SER A 165 -1.19 -27.93 -24.44
C SER A 165 -1.05 -26.44 -24.12
N TYR A 166 -2.18 -25.72 -24.09
CA TYR A 166 -2.25 -24.27 -23.90
C TYR A 166 -2.21 -23.82 -22.43
N SER A 167 -1.50 -22.73 -22.16
CA SER A 167 -1.59 -21.96 -20.91
C SER A 167 -2.88 -21.13 -20.83
N SER A 168 -3.09 -20.49 -19.68
CA SER A 168 -3.95 -19.31 -19.54
C SER A 168 -3.51 -18.17 -20.46
N VAL A 169 -4.42 -17.26 -20.77
CA VAL A 169 -4.15 -16.04 -21.55
C VAL A 169 -3.86 -14.88 -20.60
N HIS A 170 -2.81 -14.10 -20.89
CA HIS A 170 -2.51 -12.85 -20.18
C HIS A 170 -2.55 -11.66 -21.14
N SER A 171 -2.94 -10.48 -20.64
CA SER A 171 -3.00 -9.25 -21.43
C SER A 171 -1.95 -8.22 -20.99
N LEU A 172 -1.40 -7.49 -21.96
CA LEU A 172 -0.49 -6.36 -21.81
C LEU A 172 -1.10 -5.12 -22.46
N SER A 173 -1.23 -4.02 -21.72
CA SER A 173 -1.63 -2.73 -22.27
C SER A 173 -0.41 -1.95 -22.76
N VAL A 174 -0.42 -1.52 -24.02
CA VAL A 174 0.67 -0.72 -24.61
C VAL A 174 0.16 0.70 -24.89
N LEU A 175 0.78 1.69 -24.28
CA LEU A 175 0.40 3.10 -24.41
C LEU A 175 1.38 3.86 -25.32
N SER A 176 0.91 4.90 -26.03
CA SER A 176 1.83 5.84 -26.68
C SER A 176 2.60 6.66 -25.64
N PRO A 177 3.87 7.02 -25.88
CA PRO A 177 4.65 7.84 -24.95
C PRO A 177 4.00 9.22 -24.82
N PRO A 178 3.89 9.77 -23.60
CA PRO A 178 3.40 11.12 -23.40
C PRO A 178 4.43 12.15 -23.90
N PRO A 179 4.00 13.31 -24.44
CA PRO A 179 4.92 14.37 -24.85
C PRO A 179 5.63 15.01 -23.63
N VAL A 180 6.79 15.64 -23.87
CA VAL A 180 7.49 16.44 -22.86
C VAL A 180 6.64 17.67 -22.52
N PRO A 181 6.34 17.96 -21.24
CA PRO A 181 5.49 19.10 -20.89
C PRO A 181 6.08 20.46 -21.29
N ASP A 182 5.24 21.39 -21.76
CA ASP A 182 5.63 22.80 -21.94
C ASP A 182 5.75 23.54 -20.59
N ALA A 183 6.20 24.81 -20.58
CA ALA A 183 6.18 25.65 -19.38
C ALA A 183 4.76 25.72 -18.76
N VAL A 184 4.68 25.80 -17.43
CA VAL A 184 3.38 26.05 -16.77
C VAL A 184 2.76 27.36 -17.23
N ALA A 185 1.43 27.40 -17.36
CA ALA A 185 0.69 28.58 -17.80
C ALA A 185 0.09 29.34 -16.61
N GLY A 186 -0.14 30.64 -16.72
CA GLY A 186 -0.85 31.41 -15.69
C GLY A 186 -0.21 31.40 -14.29
N LEU A 187 1.11 31.22 -14.20
CA LEU A 187 1.84 31.31 -12.93
C LEU A 187 1.65 32.70 -12.31
N SER A 188 1.11 32.74 -11.09
CA SER A 188 0.76 33.96 -10.39
C SER A 188 0.90 33.81 -8.87
N VAL A 189 1.03 34.96 -8.20
CA VAL A 189 1.01 35.08 -6.74
C VAL A 189 -0.21 35.91 -6.32
N SER A 190 -0.87 35.54 -5.22
CA SER A 190 -2.04 36.26 -4.72
C SER A 190 -1.73 37.67 -4.22
N LYS A 191 -0.48 37.92 -3.81
CA LYS A 191 0.04 39.22 -3.35
C LYS A 191 1.51 39.33 -3.73
N THR A 192 1.91 40.48 -4.25
CA THR A 192 3.32 40.79 -4.59
C THR A 192 4.05 41.56 -3.49
N GLN A 193 3.31 42.18 -2.56
CA GLN A 193 3.83 42.88 -1.37
C GLN A 193 3.18 42.28 -0.13
N LEU A 194 4.00 41.82 0.82
CA LEU A 194 3.58 41.08 2.01
C LEU A 194 4.15 41.73 3.27
N ASN A 195 3.33 41.85 4.32
CA ASN A 195 3.83 42.16 5.66
C ASN A 195 4.45 40.91 6.30
N TYR A 196 5.26 41.10 7.34
CA TYR A 196 5.83 39.99 8.10
C TYR A 196 4.73 39.11 8.72
N GLY A 197 4.78 37.81 8.44
CA GLY A 197 3.79 36.83 8.88
C GLY A 197 2.61 36.63 7.91
N ASP A 198 2.51 37.42 6.84
CA ASP A 198 1.50 37.21 5.81
C ASP A 198 1.70 35.86 5.08
N SER A 199 0.61 35.37 4.49
CA SER A 199 0.61 34.23 3.58
C SER A 199 0.47 34.66 2.12
N VAL A 200 1.07 33.90 1.21
CA VAL A 200 0.90 34.07 -0.23
C VAL A 200 0.52 32.75 -0.88
N LYS A 201 -0.50 32.79 -1.74
CA LYS A 201 -0.90 31.67 -2.59
C LYS A 201 -0.21 31.79 -3.94
N ILE A 202 0.46 30.74 -4.36
CA ILE A 202 1.07 30.58 -5.68
C ILE A 202 0.15 29.65 -6.46
N SER A 203 -0.27 30.05 -7.65
CA SER A 203 -1.09 29.22 -8.52
C SER A 203 -0.58 29.24 -9.95
N TRP A 204 -0.71 28.12 -10.63
CA TRP A 204 -0.42 27.94 -12.04
C TRP A 204 -1.47 27.04 -12.67
N ARG A 205 -1.40 26.90 -13.99
CA ARG A 205 -2.18 25.96 -14.77
C ARG A 205 -1.24 24.99 -15.43
N LYS A 206 -1.72 23.76 -15.54
CA LYS A 206 -1.10 22.69 -16.29
C LYS A 206 -0.75 23.12 -17.74
N PRO A 207 0.38 22.68 -18.30
CA PRO A 207 0.73 22.89 -19.70
C PRO A 207 -0.32 22.30 -20.66
N GLY A 208 -0.61 23.01 -21.77
CA GLY A 208 -1.69 22.63 -22.69
C GLY A 208 -1.38 21.45 -23.60
N ASN A 209 -0.10 21.12 -23.79
CA ASN A 209 0.38 20.09 -24.72
C ASN A 209 0.29 18.65 -24.19
N ILE A 210 -0.13 18.47 -22.94
CA ILE A 210 -0.22 17.18 -22.26
C ILE A 210 -1.63 16.97 -21.71
N SER A 211 -2.14 15.73 -21.74
CA SER A 211 -3.42 15.35 -21.10
C SER A 211 -3.27 15.08 -19.61
N ASP A 212 -2.08 14.68 -19.15
CA ASP A 212 -1.79 14.30 -17.77
C ASP A 212 -0.35 14.70 -17.37
N THR A 213 -0.18 15.84 -16.68
CA THR A 213 1.09 16.13 -15.98
C THR A 213 1.15 15.24 -14.76
N THR A 214 2.30 14.64 -14.50
CA THR A 214 2.44 13.68 -13.39
C THR A 214 2.80 14.40 -12.10
N TYR A 215 3.66 15.42 -12.20
CA TYR A 215 4.06 16.24 -11.08
C TYR A 215 4.74 17.54 -11.53
N TYR A 216 5.05 18.38 -10.55
CA TYR A 216 5.77 19.64 -10.66
C TYR A 216 6.91 19.67 -9.64
N ASP A 217 8.08 20.12 -10.05
CA ASP A 217 9.14 20.48 -9.13
C ASP A 217 9.05 21.98 -8.83
N VAL A 218 9.05 22.30 -7.55
CA VAL A 218 8.88 23.66 -7.04
C VAL A 218 10.18 24.11 -6.41
N TYR A 219 10.82 25.10 -7.02
CA TYR A 219 12.02 25.75 -6.53
C TYR A 219 11.67 27.02 -5.78
N ILE A 220 12.46 27.35 -4.75
CA ILE A 220 12.35 28.63 -4.05
C ILE A 220 13.72 29.29 -3.94
N THR A 221 13.75 30.58 -4.25
CA THR A 221 14.92 31.44 -4.10
C THR A 221 14.61 32.49 -3.06
N LYS A 222 15.28 32.42 -1.91
CA LYS A 222 15.10 33.38 -0.82
C LYS A 222 16.30 34.33 -0.75
N PRO A 223 16.08 35.61 -0.39
CA PRO A 223 17.16 36.56 -0.26
C PRO A 223 18.11 36.17 0.89
N GLY A 224 19.40 36.48 0.79
CA GLY A 224 20.40 36.19 1.85
C GLY A 224 19.98 36.65 3.26
N ALA A 225 20.43 35.95 4.30
CA ALA A 225 19.93 36.16 5.68
C ALA A 225 20.31 37.53 6.27
N GLN A 226 21.31 38.19 5.68
CA GLN A 226 21.76 39.53 6.00
C GLN A 226 22.17 40.25 4.70
N PRO A 227 22.21 41.59 4.67
CA PRO A 227 22.68 42.34 3.52
C PRO A 227 24.09 41.90 3.09
N GLY A 228 24.24 41.50 1.83
CA GLY A 228 25.52 41.07 1.25
C GLY A 228 25.79 39.55 1.28
N LEU A 229 24.93 38.75 1.91
CA LEU A 229 24.97 37.28 1.77
C LEU A 229 24.25 36.84 0.49
N PRO A 230 24.72 35.76 -0.18
CA PRO A 230 24.11 35.25 -1.40
C PRO A 230 22.69 34.72 -1.17
N ASP A 231 21.87 34.77 -2.22
CA ASP A 231 20.51 34.22 -2.22
C ASP A 231 20.55 32.69 -2.11
N GLU A 232 19.60 32.12 -1.36
CA GLU A 232 19.44 30.68 -1.15
C GLU A 232 18.46 30.12 -2.17
N HIS A 233 18.93 29.34 -3.15
CA HIS A 233 18.11 28.61 -4.12
C HIS A 233 18.09 27.11 -3.79
N PHE A 234 16.90 26.52 -3.65
CA PHE A 234 16.77 25.09 -3.41
C PHE A 234 15.41 24.54 -3.88
N LEU A 235 15.36 23.21 -4.09
CA LEU A 235 14.13 22.49 -4.37
C LEU A 235 13.25 22.44 -3.11
N TRP A 236 12.10 23.10 -3.16
CA TRP A 236 11.18 23.19 -2.03
C TRP A 236 10.20 22.01 -2.01
N HIS A 237 9.63 21.65 -3.16
CA HIS A 237 8.80 20.45 -3.30
C HIS A 237 9.24 19.68 -4.54
N ASP A 238 9.57 18.41 -4.31
CA ASP A 238 9.78 17.41 -5.34
C ASP A 238 8.46 16.69 -5.64
N ASN A 239 8.23 16.32 -6.90
CA ASN A 239 7.10 15.49 -7.29
C ASN A 239 5.71 16.03 -6.86
N PHE A 240 5.54 17.35 -6.83
CA PHE A 240 4.32 18.01 -6.36
C PHE A 240 3.15 17.84 -7.35
N ARG A 241 1.95 17.44 -6.91
CA ARG A 241 0.84 17.09 -7.82
C ARG A 241 -0.25 18.14 -7.97
N ALA A 242 -0.27 19.17 -7.11
CA ALA A 242 -1.27 20.23 -7.20
C ALA A 242 -0.80 21.37 -8.11
N THR A 243 -1.74 22.19 -8.57
CA THR A 243 -1.48 23.38 -9.40
C THR A 243 -1.52 24.68 -8.60
N GLU A 244 -1.60 24.57 -7.28
CA GLU A 244 -1.53 25.69 -6.36
C GLU A 244 -0.95 25.24 -5.03
N LEU A 245 -0.31 26.16 -4.34
CA LEU A 245 0.18 25.98 -2.98
C LEU A 245 0.16 27.32 -2.25
N THR A 246 0.06 27.27 -0.92
CA THR A 246 0.08 28.46 -0.07
C THR A 246 1.28 28.40 0.85
N ARG A 247 2.11 29.44 0.81
CA ARG A 247 3.18 29.65 1.79
C ARG A 247 2.65 30.56 2.89
N ASN A 248 2.57 30.03 4.11
CA ASN A 248 2.14 30.77 5.30
C ASN A 248 3.34 31.32 6.08
N GLU A 249 3.07 32.32 6.92
CA GLU A 249 4.00 32.79 7.96
C GLU A 249 5.37 33.21 7.41
N ILE A 250 5.38 34.15 6.46
CA ILE A 250 6.60 34.58 5.78
C ILE A 250 7.25 35.75 6.53
N TYR A 251 8.43 35.54 7.10
CA TYR A 251 9.13 36.52 7.94
C TYR A 251 10.47 37.02 7.36
N ARG A 252 10.94 36.46 6.24
CA ARG A 252 12.25 36.83 5.65
C ARG A 252 12.09 38.03 4.73
N ARG A 253 12.74 39.15 5.09
CA ARG A 253 12.70 40.41 4.34
C ARG A 253 13.32 40.26 2.95
N GLY A 254 12.71 40.88 1.93
CA GLY A 254 13.25 40.96 0.57
C GLY A 254 12.45 40.18 -0.48
N ALA A 255 12.97 40.15 -1.71
CA ALA A 255 12.32 39.52 -2.85
C ALA A 255 12.57 38.00 -2.86
N THR A 256 11.49 37.22 -2.77
CA THR A 256 11.52 35.76 -2.90
C THR A 256 10.98 35.37 -4.27
N LYS A 257 11.68 34.46 -4.97
CA LYS A 257 11.21 33.86 -6.23
C LYS A 257 10.73 32.44 -6.01
N VAL A 258 9.68 32.05 -6.72
CA VAL A 258 9.17 30.68 -6.76
C VAL A 258 9.19 30.22 -8.22
N GLY A 259 9.89 29.13 -8.46
CA GLY A 259 10.05 28.51 -9.78
C GLY A 259 9.29 27.20 -9.88
N ILE A 260 8.59 26.95 -10.99
CA ILE A 260 7.82 25.72 -11.22
C ILE A 260 8.28 25.03 -12.51
N VAL A 261 8.57 23.73 -12.42
CA VAL A 261 8.95 22.86 -13.54
C VAL A 261 7.93 21.72 -13.67
N PRO A 262 7.21 21.57 -14.79
CA PRO A 262 6.28 20.45 -14.99
C PRO A 262 6.98 19.22 -15.58
N CYS A 263 6.70 18.02 -15.06
CA CYS A 263 7.28 16.77 -15.53
C CYS A 263 6.20 15.70 -15.83
N ASN A 264 6.50 14.83 -16.79
CA ASN A 264 5.64 13.70 -17.15
C ASN A 264 6.04 12.39 -16.42
N VAL A 265 5.27 11.33 -16.63
CA VAL A 265 5.45 10.00 -16.01
C VAL A 265 6.78 9.33 -16.38
N LEU A 266 7.47 9.82 -17.42
CA LEU A 266 8.78 9.33 -17.86
C LEU A 266 9.94 10.18 -17.31
N ASN A 267 9.69 11.03 -16.31
CA ASN A 267 10.67 11.96 -15.74
C ASN A 267 11.26 12.93 -16.78
N GLN A 268 10.49 13.24 -17.83
CA GLN A 268 10.86 14.27 -18.80
C GLN A 268 10.22 15.58 -18.38
N CYS A 269 11.05 16.59 -18.12
CA CYS A 269 10.64 17.86 -17.54
C CYS A 269 10.69 19.00 -18.56
N GLY A 270 9.72 19.90 -18.46
CA GLY A 270 9.64 21.14 -19.24
C GLY A 270 10.52 22.25 -18.68
N PRO A 271 10.48 23.45 -19.29
CA PRO A 271 11.26 24.61 -18.83
C PRO A 271 10.73 25.20 -17.50
N LEU A 272 11.65 25.73 -16.69
CA LEU A 272 11.38 26.48 -15.44
C LEU A 272 10.65 27.79 -15.71
N ARG A 273 9.59 28.07 -14.94
CA ARG A 273 8.92 29.39 -14.93
C ARG A 273 8.88 29.97 -13.52
N GLU A 274 9.24 31.25 -13.39
CA GLU A 274 9.34 31.92 -12.09
C GLU A 274 8.30 33.03 -11.88
N VAL A 275 7.97 33.28 -10.60
CA VAL A 275 7.21 34.44 -10.12
C VAL A 275 7.82 34.95 -8.82
N SER A 276 7.69 36.24 -8.52
CA SER A 276 8.29 36.86 -7.33
C SER A 276 7.28 37.61 -6.47
N PHE A 277 7.54 37.64 -5.16
CA PHE A 277 6.88 38.53 -4.20
C PHE A 277 7.92 39.11 -3.23
N THR A 278 7.63 40.27 -2.64
CA THR A 278 8.51 40.98 -1.71
C THR A 278 7.88 41.07 -0.34
N VAL A 279 8.67 40.79 0.70
CA VAL A 279 8.25 40.93 2.11
C VAL A 279 8.90 42.17 2.72
N GLY A 280 8.08 43.06 3.29
CA GLY A 280 8.49 44.28 3.99
C GLY A 280 7.28 45.01 4.59
N GLY A 281 7.49 45.87 5.60
CA GLY A 281 6.39 46.61 6.25
C GLY A 281 6.49 46.66 7.78
N THR A 282 5.35 46.65 8.48
CA THR A 282 5.28 46.79 9.94
C THR A 282 5.81 45.54 10.66
N LEU A 283 6.72 45.72 11.62
CA LEU A 283 7.30 44.61 12.37
C LEU A 283 6.25 43.78 13.13
N PRO A 284 6.46 42.46 13.25
CA PRO A 284 5.59 41.62 14.07
C PRO A 284 5.67 42.04 15.54
N GLN A 285 4.55 41.93 16.24
CA GLN A 285 4.49 42.27 17.67
C GLN A 285 5.21 41.19 18.49
N PRO A 286 6.15 41.57 19.38
CA PRO A 286 6.73 40.60 20.31
C PRO A 286 5.64 40.10 21.25
N THR A 287 5.71 38.83 21.64
CA THR A 287 4.89 38.38 22.77
C THR A 287 5.40 39.13 24.00
N PHE A 288 4.51 39.79 24.73
CA PHE A 288 4.88 40.56 25.92
C PHE A 288 3.95 40.13 27.05
N THR A 289 4.53 39.55 28.09
CA THR A 289 3.79 38.96 29.22
C THR A 289 4.37 39.42 30.56
N ARG A 290 3.60 39.21 31.63
CA ARG A 290 3.99 39.50 33.02
C ARG A 290 3.67 38.31 33.88
N ASN A 291 4.52 38.02 34.88
CA ASN A 291 4.29 36.92 35.81
C ASN A 291 3.13 37.17 36.78
N LYS A 292 2.83 38.43 37.13
CA LYS A 292 1.78 38.82 38.08
C LYS A 292 1.03 40.06 37.59
N SER A 293 -0.30 40.00 37.58
CA SER A 293 -1.21 41.12 37.20
C SER A 293 -1.71 41.91 38.41
N VAL A 294 -1.69 41.30 39.60
CA VAL A 294 -1.95 41.94 40.89
C VAL A 294 -0.82 41.54 41.83
N ILE A 295 -0.25 42.49 42.56
CA ILE A 295 0.83 42.26 43.50
C ILE A 295 0.52 42.97 44.82
N ARG A 296 1.16 42.57 45.93
CA ARG A 296 1.09 43.38 47.16
C ARG A 296 2.01 44.59 47.02
N GLN A 297 1.69 45.67 47.74
CA GLN A 297 2.57 46.83 47.79
C GLN A 297 4.01 46.39 48.18
N GLY A 298 5.01 46.75 47.35
CA GLY A 298 6.42 46.42 47.59
C GLY A 298 6.91 45.11 46.94
N GLU A 299 6.06 44.42 46.18
CA GLU A 299 6.40 43.16 45.51
C GLU A 299 6.93 43.38 44.07
N GLN A 300 7.68 42.41 43.55
CA GLN A 300 8.27 42.46 42.20
C GLN A 300 7.38 41.81 41.13
N VAL A 301 7.35 42.44 39.95
CA VAL A 301 6.76 41.89 38.72
C VAL A 301 7.86 41.67 37.68
N THR A 302 7.85 40.52 37.04
CA THR A 302 8.77 40.15 35.95
C THR A 302 8.03 40.18 34.63
N PHE A 303 8.54 40.95 33.68
CA PHE A 303 8.08 41.01 32.30
C PHE A 303 8.94 40.10 31.45
N ASN A 304 8.30 39.30 30.58
CA ASN A 304 8.97 38.41 29.64
C ASN A 304 8.50 38.72 28.23
N TRP A 305 9.41 38.65 27.27
CA TRP A 305 9.09 38.80 25.87
C TRP A 305 9.90 37.89 24.96
N SER A 306 9.29 37.52 23.83
CA SER A 306 9.96 36.74 22.81
C SER A 306 9.48 37.14 21.42
N LEU A 307 10.37 36.98 20.45
CA LEU A 307 10.05 37.12 19.03
C LEU A 307 9.47 35.83 18.47
N HIS A 308 8.73 35.97 17.37
CA HIS A 308 8.32 34.81 16.59
C HIS A 308 9.55 34.00 16.15
N PRO A 309 9.59 32.66 16.29
CA PRO A 309 10.79 31.85 16.03
C PRO A 309 11.37 31.99 14.61
N TYR A 310 10.53 32.33 13.63
CA TYR A 310 10.90 32.50 12.23
C TYR A 310 11.39 33.92 11.87
N TYR A 311 11.24 34.90 12.76
CA TYR A 311 11.82 36.22 12.57
C TYR A 311 13.27 36.20 13.08
N LYS A 312 14.24 36.35 12.18
CA LYS A 312 15.68 36.18 12.46
C LYS A 312 16.49 37.47 12.49
N ASP A 313 15.88 38.60 12.12
CA ASP A 313 16.58 39.89 12.11
C ASP A 313 16.88 40.35 13.55
N THR A 314 17.99 41.07 13.71
CA THR A 314 18.40 41.60 15.02
C THR A 314 17.50 42.77 15.44
N VAL A 315 17.06 42.77 16.69
CA VAL A 315 16.17 43.81 17.27
C VAL A 315 16.67 44.32 18.62
N GLY A 316 16.34 45.56 18.98
CA GLY A 316 16.52 46.12 20.32
C GLY A 316 15.18 46.40 21.00
N TYR A 317 15.14 46.32 22.34
CA TYR A 317 13.91 46.50 23.13
C TYR A 317 13.98 47.71 24.08
N THR A 318 12.85 48.38 24.30
CA THR A 318 12.69 49.44 25.31
C THR A 318 11.38 49.27 26.08
N LEU A 319 11.45 49.29 27.42
CA LEU A 319 10.30 49.14 28.33
C LEU A 319 9.89 50.50 28.91
N TYR A 320 8.59 50.80 28.84
CA TYR A 320 7.97 51.99 29.40
C TYR A 320 6.93 51.64 30.48
N GLN A 321 6.73 52.53 31.45
CA GLN A 321 5.66 52.48 32.44
C GLN A 321 4.84 53.75 32.36
N HIS A 322 3.53 53.61 32.44
CA HIS A 322 2.56 54.68 32.57
C HIS A 322 1.82 54.54 33.90
N SER A 323 2.05 55.49 34.81
CA SER A 323 1.34 55.61 36.08
C SER A 323 0.98 57.07 36.34
N GLN A 324 -0.18 57.30 36.96
CA GLN A 324 -0.68 58.63 37.32
C GLN A 324 -0.64 59.67 36.19
N GLY A 325 -0.94 59.25 34.94
CA GLY A 325 -0.99 60.13 33.79
C GLY A 325 0.37 60.46 33.14
N THR A 326 1.48 59.90 33.63
CA THR A 326 2.82 60.12 33.04
C THR A 326 3.43 58.82 32.52
N THR A 327 4.04 58.87 31.32
CA THR A 327 4.78 57.73 30.74
C THR A 327 6.28 57.95 30.91
N ARG A 328 6.95 57.04 31.60
CA ARG A 328 8.40 57.04 31.85
C ARG A 328 9.08 55.81 31.24
N LYS A 329 10.28 55.99 30.71
CA LYS A 329 11.13 54.88 30.24
C LYS A 329 11.78 54.20 31.45
N ILE A 330 11.57 52.89 31.60
CA ILE A 330 12.07 52.10 32.73
C ILE A 330 13.38 51.40 32.39
N ALA A 331 13.55 50.93 31.14
CA ALA A 331 14.78 50.28 30.68
C ALA A 331 14.93 50.34 29.15
N GLY A 332 16.16 50.49 28.65
CA GLY A 332 16.52 50.32 27.22
C GLY A 332 17.41 51.42 26.62
N PRO A 333 17.98 51.24 25.41
CA PRO A 333 17.79 50.09 24.53
C PRO A 333 18.50 48.84 25.08
N LEU A 334 17.72 47.76 25.23
CA LEU A 334 18.18 46.45 25.67
C LEU A 334 18.67 45.66 24.45
N ALA A 335 19.74 44.88 24.61
CA ALA A 335 20.25 44.01 23.55
C ALA A 335 19.22 42.94 23.15
N ALA A 336 19.32 42.44 21.91
CA ALA A 336 18.46 41.39 21.34
C ALA A 336 18.36 40.13 22.21
N THR A 337 19.37 39.87 23.04
CA THR A 337 19.46 38.70 23.93
C THR A 337 18.66 38.85 25.23
N VAL A 338 18.22 40.05 25.59
CA VAL A 338 17.46 40.29 26.81
C VAL A 338 15.99 39.98 26.53
N GLN A 339 15.47 38.93 27.17
CA GLN A 339 14.08 38.45 26.99
C GLN A 339 13.23 38.59 28.27
N SER A 340 13.80 39.10 29.36
CA SER A 340 13.08 39.29 30.62
C SER A 340 13.65 40.45 31.43
N LEU A 341 12.80 41.14 32.19
CA LEU A 341 13.19 42.19 33.13
C LEU A 341 12.25 42.22 34.35
N THR A 342 12.81 42.33 35.55
CA THR A 342 12.06 42.43 36.82
C THR A 342 12.01 43.88 37.32
N HIS A 343 10.86 44.31 37.84
CA HIS A 343 10.59 45.66 38.34
C HIS A 343 9.77 45.62 39.65
N THR A 344 10.08 46.49 40.61
CA THR A 344 9.38 46.56 41.92
C THR A 344 8.31 47.64 41.89
N LEU A 345 7.09 47.35 42.35
CA LEU A 345 5.97 48.30 42.33
C LEU A 345 5.58 48.75 43.75
N ASN A 346 6.00 49.97 44.09
CA ASN A 346 5.79 50.56 45.42
C ASN A 346 4.53 51.43 45.52
N GLU A 347 3.99 51.86 44.38
CA GLU A 347 2.81 52.72 44.27
C GLU A 347 1.53 51.88 44.32
N VAL A 348 0.62 52.18 45.26
CA VAL A 348 -0.71 51.54 45.35
C VAL A 348 -1.61 52.09 44.25
N GLY A 349 -2.22 51.22 43.45
CA GLY A 349 -2.99 51.61 42.27
C GLY A 349 -2.60 50.80 41.03
N SER A 350 -3.04 51.24 39.85
CA SER A 350 -2.78 50.55 38.57
C SER A 350 -1.70 51.27 37.75
N SER A 351 -0.72 50.51 37.24
CA SER A 351 0.30 50.97 36.29
C SER A 351 0.22 50.17 34.98
N THR A 352 0.40 50.82 33.82
CA THR A 352 0.41 50.17 32.49
C THR A 352 1.81 50.18 31.90
N PHE A 353 2.30 49.05 31.39
CA PHE A 353 3.64 48.91 30.80
C PHE A 353 3.55 48.68 29.29
N TYR A 354 4.51 49.21 28.53
CA TYR A 354 4.60 49.06 27.07
C TYR A 354 6.00 48.59 26.65
N LEU A 355 6.09 47.70 25.66
CA LEU A 355 7.33 47.20 25.07
C LEU A 355 7.48 47.65 23.62
N GLU A 356 8.48 48.48 23.36
CA GLU A 356 8.89 48.92 22.03
C GLU A 356 10.07 48.06 21.54
N MET A 357 10.00 47.60 20.31
CA MET A 357 10.94 46.73 19.63
C MET A 357 11.28 47.34 18.27
N CYS A 358 12.55 47.58 18.00
CA CYS A 358 13.02 48.15 16.75
C CYS A 358 14.10 47.27 16.11
N ASN A 359 14.07 47.07 14.79
CA ASN A 359 15.10 46.31 14.07
C ASN A 359 16.29 47.20 13.64
N THR A 360 17.33 46.59 13.10
CA THR A 360 18.52 47.29 12.57
C THR A 360 18.25 48.17 11.34
N TYR A 361 17.08 48.05 10.72
CA TYR A 361 16.64 48.88 9.58
C TYR A 361 15.84 50.12 10.02
N GLY A 362 15.65 50.34 11.33
CA GLY A 362 14.95 51.51 11.88
C GLY A 362 13.42 51.37 11.92
N GLU A 363 12.88 50.20 11.62
CA GLU A 363 11.46 49.89 11.74
C GLU A 363 11.15 49.52 13.20
N CYS A 364 10.04 49.99 13.76
CA CYS A 364 9.62 49.68 15.13
C CYS A 364 8.19 49.11 15.15
N ASN A 365 7.89 48.26 16.13
CA ASN A 365 6.52 47.82 16.39
C ASN A 365 5.66 48.97 16.95
N ASN A 366 4.34 48.86 16.82
CA ASN A 366 3.44 49.80 17.47
C ASN A 366 3.34 49.48 18.98
N LYS A 367 4.02 50.26 19.83
CA LYS A 367 4.10 50.03 21.27
C LYS A 367 2.76 50.04 22.00
N SER A 368 1.73 50.72 21.49
CA SER A 368 0.40 50.72 22.13
C SER A 368 -0.25 49.34 22.14
N LEU A 369 0.15 48.45 21.23
CA LEU A 369 -0.34 47.08 21.14
C LEU A 369 0.34 46.12 22.13
N THR A 370 1.32 46.59 22.90
CA THR A 370 2.04 45.81 23.93
C THR A 370 1.71 46.29 25.35
N ALA A 371 0.47 46.73 25.59
CA ALA A 371 0.05 47.28 26.88
C ALA A 371 -0.26 46.19 27.92
N LEU A 372 0.39 46.26 29.09
CA LEU A 372 0.16 45.34 30.22
C LEU A 372 -0.08 46.08 31.53
N THR A 373 -1.21 45.84 32.20
CA THR A 373 -1.55 46.50 33.48
C THR A 373 -1.19 45.64 34.71
N VAL A 374 -0.65 46.28 35.75
CA VAL A 374 -0.36 45.69 37.07
C VAL A 374 -1.00 46.55 38.18
N ARG A 375 -1.72 45.93 39.13
CA ARG A 375 -2.41 46.60 40.27
C ARG A 375 -1.84 46.18 41.63
N ALA A 376 -1.71 47.09 42.60
CA ALA A 376 -1.23 46.78 43.97
C ALA A 376 -2.32 46.88 45.10
N THR A 377 -2.40 45.92 46.06
CA THR A 377 -3.48 45.79 47.12
C THR A 377 -3.00 45.45 48.59
N PRO A 378 -3.86 45.62 49.66
CA PRO A 378 -3.60 45.27 51.12
C PRO A 378 -4.09 43.85 51.63
N VAL A 379 -3.90 43.42 52.93
CA VAL A 379 -3.90 41.99 53.46
C VAL A 379 -5.09 41.55 54.42
N ILE A 380 -5.59 40.26 54.41
CA ILE A 380 -6.93 39.77 54.97
C ILE A 380 -7.04 38.82 56.22
N THR A 381 -5.98 38.29 56.84
CA THR A 381 -6.01 37.05 57.66
C THR A 381 -6.81 36.98 59.00
N HIS A 382 -7.67 37.94 59.37
CA HIS A 382 -8.34 37.97 60.70
C HIS A 382 -9.87 38.26 60.70
N ALA A 383 -10.56 38.21 59.56
CA ALA A 383 -11.98 38.63 59.43
C ALA A 383 -12.99 37.45 59.41
N ALA A 384 -14.25 37.63 59.85
CA ALA A 384 -15.33 36.60 59.82
C ALA A 384 -16.66 37.19 59.30
N VAL A 385 -17.56 36.36 58.74
CA VAL A 385 -18.89 36.83 58.27
C VAL A 385 -19.84 37.20 59.40
N ALA A 386 -20.67 38.22 59.16
CA ALA A 386 -21.67 38.69 60.12
C ALA A 386 -23.07 38.11 59.84
N GLN A 387 -23.92 37.99 60.87
CA GLN A 387 -25.36 37.66 60.75
C GLN A 387 -25.74 36.40 59.94
N LEU A 388 -25.02 35.27 60.09
CA LEU A 388 -25.39 34.01 59.42
C LEU A 388 -26.68 33.40 59.99
N ALA A 389 -27.70 33.17 59.15
CA ALA A 389 -29.00 32.61 59.52
C ALA A 389 -29.56 31.59 58.50
N VAL A 390 -30.52 30.75 58.95
CA VAL A 390 -31.29 29.79 58.13
C VAL A 390 -32.80 30.06 58.25
N ASN A 391 -33.56 29.89 57.18
CA ASN A 391 -34.99 30.24 57.16
C ASN A 391 -35.94 29.20 57.79
N LYS A 392 -35.54 27.92 57.89
CA LYS A 392 -36.32 26.81 58.47
C LYS A 392 -35.39 25.84 59.23
N SER A 393 -35.81 25.38 60.41
CA SER A 393 -35.05 24.41 61.23
C SER A 393 -35.45 22.95 61.02
N ASP A 394 -36.66 22.65 60.54
CA ASP A 394 -37.18 21.30 60.35
C ASP A 394 -37.89 21.14 58.99
N ILE A 395 -37.63 20.03 58.29
CA ILE A 395 -38.11 19.77 56.91
C ILE A 395 -38.52 18.32 56.66
N THR A 396 -39.32 18.10 55.61
CA THR A 396 -39.74 16.78 55.11
C THR A 396 -39.00 16.38 53.82
N TYR A 397 -39.08 15.09 53.42
CA TYR A 397 -38.40 14.59 52.20
C TYR A 397 -38.88 15.38 50.96
N GLY A 398 -37.98 16.14 50.35
CA GLY A 398 -38.24 16.95 49.17
C GLY A 398 -38.33 18.47 49.39
N GLU A 399 -38.20 18.99 50.61
CA GLU A 399 -38.27 20.44 50.88
C GLU A 399 -36.93 21.20 50.71
N HIS A 400 -37.00 22.53 50.51
CA HIS A 400 -35.84 23.44 50.36
C HIS A 400 -35.63 24.37 51.57
N VAL A 401 -34.38 24.79 51.80
CA VAL A 401 -33.91 25.66 52.90
C VAL A 401 -33.07 26.82 52.34
N ALA A 402 -33.21 28.04 52.86
CA ALA A 402 -32.46 29.24 52.44
C ALA A 402 -31.57 29.80 53.58
N LEU A 403 -30.41 30.33 53.21
CA LEU A 403 -29.34 30.84 54.07
C LEU A 403 -28.98 32.29 53.69
N SER A 404 -28.61 33.11 54.68
CA SER A 404 -28.14 34.50 54.45
C SER A 404 -27.08 34.94 55.46
N TRP A 405 -26.17 35.85 55.06
CA TRP A 405 -25.13 36.48 55.90
C TRP A 405 -24.73 37.88 55.38
N GLN A 406 -23.82 38.57 56.08
CA GLN A 406 -23.29 39.90 55.74
C GLN A 406 -21.74 39.91 55.69
N ARG A 407 -21.17 40.86 54.92
CA ARG A 407 -19.71 41.03 54.74
C ARG A 407 -19.00 41.40 56.06
N PRO A 408 -17.72 41.03 56.25
CA PRO A 408 -16.91 41.50 57.37
C PRO A 408 -16.69 43.01 57.33
N ALA A 409 -16.53 43.65 58.50
CA ALA A 409 -16.27 45.09 58.59
C ALA A 409 -14.95 45.49 57.91
N GLY A 410 -14.96 46.61 57.16
CA GLY A 410 -13.79 47.13 56.44
C GLY A 410 -13.66 46.65 54.99
N TYR A 411 -14.60 45.84 54.51
CA TYR A 411 -14.63 45.34 53.14
C TYR A 411 -15.96 45.64 52.44
N ASP A 412 -15.88 46.06 51.19
CA ASP A 412 -17.01 46.45 50.34
C ASP A 412 -17.20 45.49 49.16
N GLU A 413 -18.12 45.84 48.27
CA GLU A 413 -18.44 45.09 47.05
C GLU A 413 -17.29 45.02 46.03
N ASN A 414 -16.33 45.95 46.07
CA ASN A 414 -15.18 46.02 45.16
C ASN A 414 -13.93 45.34 45.72
N SER A 415 -14.00 44.86 46.96
CA SER A 415 -12.87 44.28 47.68
C SER A 415 -12.47 42.89 47.17
N GLY A 416 -13.25 42.27 46.27
CA GLY A 416 -12.96 40.96 45.70
C GLY A 416 -13.19 39.79 46.67
N LEU A 417 -14.01 40.01 47.70
CA LEU A 417 -14.32 39.04 48.73
C LEU A 417 -15.29 37.98 48.25
N VAL A 418 -14.97 36.74 48.58
CA VAL A 418 -15.72 35.54 48.23
C VAL A 418 -15.90 34.66 49.47
N PHE A 419 -16.89 33.76 49.46
CA PHE A 419 -17.30 33.01 50.64
C PHE A 419 -17.25 31.49 50.42
N ASP A 420 -16.44 30.81 51.21
CA ASP A 420 -16.44 29.35 51.26
C ASP A 420 -17.54 28.87 52.19
N VAL A 421 -18.45 28.05 51.64
CA VAL A 421 -19.58 27.48 52.38
C VAL A 421 -19.37 25.99 52.54
N TYR A 422 -19.20 25.51 53.77
CA TYR A 422 -19.09 24.11 54.11
C TYR A 422 -20.42 23.56 54.60
N VAL A 423 -20.73 22.32 54.24
CA VAL A 423 -21.90 21.59 54.74
C VAL A 423 -21.44 20.30 55.40
N THR A 424 -21.94 20.05 56.60
CA THR A 424 -21.77 18.81 57.34
C THR A 424 -23.12 18.09 57.37
N LYS A 425 -23.20 16.92 56.73
CA LYS A 425 -24.41 16.10 56.66
C LYS A 425 -24.18 14.72 57.29
N PRO A 426 -25.19 14.06 57.86
CA PRO A 426 -25.04 12.72 58.43
C PRO A 426 -24.66 11.65 57.38
N SER A 427 -23.76 10.71 57.73
CA SER A 427 -23.27 9.67 56.81
C SER A 427 -24.36 8.71 56.30
N PRO A 428 -24.33 8.27 55.02
CA PRO A 428 -25.19 7.21 54.45
C PRO A 428 -25.17 5.92 55.24
N ASN A 429 -24.05 5.59 55.86
CA ASN A 429 -23.88 4.32 56.51
C ASN A 429 -23.96 4.48 58.05
N PRO A 430 -24.69 3.62 58.76
CA PRO A 430 -24.74 3.64 60.22
C PRO A 430 -23.34 3.47 60.84
N GLY A 431 -22.95 4.37 61.75
CA GLY A 431 -21.68 4.29 62.50
C GLY A 431 -20.48 5.02 61.86
N GLU A 432 -20.64 5.60 60.67
CA GLU A 432 -19.63 6.48 60.07
C GLU A 432 -19.79 7.94 60.51
N ALA A 433 -18.68 8.67 60.59
CA ALA A 433 -18.67 10.08 60.95
C ALA A 433 -19.43 10.95 59.94
N ASP A 434 -20.04 12.03 60.41
CA ASP A 434 -20.73 13.00 59.56
C ASP A 434 -19.79 13.59 58.50
N ILE A 435 -20.29 13.71 57.28
CA ILE A 435 -19.51 14.13 56.12
C ILE A 435 -19.56 15.64 56.03
N ARG A 436 -18.43 16.29 56.39
CA ARG A 436 -18.17 17.70 56.11
C ARG A 436 -17.50 17.86 54.75
N PHE A 437 -18.04 18.72 53.90
CA PHE A 437 -17.46 19.03 52.58
C PHE A 437 -17.66 20.49 52.22
N LEU A 438 -16.78 21.02 51.38
CA LEU A 438 -16.93 22.35 50.78
C LEU A 438 -18.07 22.29 49.77
N TRP A 439 -19.18 22.95 50.09
CA TRP A 439 -20.37 22.95 49.25
C TRP A 439 -20.33 24.05 48.19
N ARG A 440 -19.78 25.21 48.53
CA ARG A 440 -19.47 26.29 47.58
C ARG A 440 -18.10 26.84 47.90
N ASP A 441 -17.24 26.83 46.90
CA ASP A 441 -15.93 27.47 46.92
C ASP A 441 -16.06 28.88 46.33
N ASN A 442 -15.51 29.88 46.99
CA ASN A 442 -15.50 31.27 46.53
C ASN A 442 -16.87 31.83 46.11
N HIS A 443 -17.94 31.56 46.87
CA HIS A 443 -19.29 32.04 46.55
C HIS A 443 -19.36 33.58 46.60
N PRO A 444 -19.87 34.26 45.55
CA PRO A 444 -19.82 35.73 45.49
C PRO A 444 -21.00 36.43 46.19
N SER A 445 -22.08 35.70 46.48
CA SER A 445 -23.32 36.27 47.02
C SER A 445 -23.42 36.10 48.54
N LEU A 446 -24.30 36.90 49.15
CA LEU A 446 -24.60 36.91 50.58
C LEU A 446 -25.78 35.98 50.96
N THR A 447 -26.38 35.31 49.98
CA THR A 447 -27.51 34.38 50.17
C THR A 447 -27.30 33.09 49.39
N LEU A 448 -27.92 32.00 49.86
CA LEU A 448 -27.80 30.69 49.23
C LEU A 448 -28.97 29.75 49.61
N THR A 449 -29.50 28.97 48.65
CA THR A 449 -30.61 28.04 48.88
C THR A 449 -30.18 26.58 48.66
N ARG A 450 -30.55 25.68 49.57
CA ARG A 450 -30.25 24.24 49.59
C ARG A 450 -31.53 23.39 49.61
N GLY A 451 -31.78 22.66 48.54
CA GLY A 451 -32.84 21.65 48.43
C GLY A 451 -33.07 21.25 46.97
N PRO A 452 -33.92 20.24 46.69
CA PRO A 452 -34.76 19.51 47.65
C PRO A 452 -33.94 18.53 48.51
N ASN A 453 -34.27 18.42 49.80
CA ASN A 453 -33.48 17.66 50.77
C ASN A 453 -34.08 16.26 50.99
N TYR A 454 -33.26 15.22 50.86
CA TYR A 454 -33.66 13.81 51.06
C TYR A 454 -32.76 13.05 52.03
N ARG A 455 -31.93 13.77 52.81
CA ARG A 455 -30.96 13.18 53.73
C ARG A 455 -31.49 13.24 55.15
N ARG A 456 -31.70 12.08 55.77
CA ARG A 456 -32.27 12.00 57.13
C ARG A 456 -31.24 12.41 58.21
N GLY A 457 -31.67 13.26 59.15
CA GLY A 457 -30.87 13.77 60.28
C GLY A 457 -30.57 15.28 60.26
N THR A 458 -29.77 15.77 61.20
CA THR A 458 -29.42 17.21 61.36
C THR A 458 -28.21 17.58 60.50
N ILE A 459 -28.32 18.68 59.75
CA ILE A 459 -27.31 19.19 58.81
C ILE A 459 -26.79 20.53 59.33
N LYS A 460 -25.47 20.69 59.40
CA LYS A 460 -24.78 21.93 59.79
C LYS A 460 -24.18 22.62 58.56
N VAL A 461 -24.29 23.95 58.49
CA VAL A 461 -23.70 24.78 57.42
C VAL A 461 -22.77 25.82 58.02
N GLU A 462 -21.60 26.02 57.44
CA GLU A 462 -20.57 26.97 57.88
C GLU A 462 -20.13 27.88 56.73
N VAL A 463 -19.88 29.17 56.99
CA VAL A 463 -19.47 30.15 55.99
C VAL A 463 -18.19 30.87 56.42
N VAL A 464 -17.24 31.03 55.49
CA VAL A 464 -15.90 31.61 55.71
C VAL A 464 -15.60 32.67 54.63
N PRO A 465 -15.15 33.90 54.98
CA PRO A 465 -14.76 34.90 53.99
C PRO A 465 -13.31 34.72 53.52
N CYS A 466 -13.04 34.80 52.23
CA CYS A 466 -11.72 34.60 51.62
C CYS A 466 -11.35 35.73 50.63
N LEU A 467 -10.06 36.05 50.53
CA LEU A 467 -9.49 36.99 49.55
C LEU A 467 -8.10 36.51 49.13
N ALA A 468 -7.90 36.36 47.81
CA ALA A 468 -6.62 35.91 47.23
C ALA A 468 -6.04 34.67 47.92
N GLU A 469 -6.88 33.63 48.07
CA GLU A 469 -6.53 32.32 48.63
C GLU A 469 -6.15 32.31 50.13
N GLN A 470 -6.31 33.45 50.83
CA GLN A 470 -6.26 33.49 52.28
C GLN A 470 -7.67 33.71 52.85
N CYS A 471 -8.07 32.78 53.72
CA CYS A 471 -9.40 32.78 54.33
C CYS A 471 -9.34 33.24 55.79
N GLY A 472 -10.40 33.91 56.21
CA GLY A 472 -10.64 34.34 57.58
C GLY A 472 -11.29 33.27 58.44
N LEU A 473 -12.01 33.68 59.49
CA LEU A 473 -12.63 32.78 60.48
C LEU A 473 -14.05 32.33 60.07
N SER A 474 -14.44 31.11 60.44
CA SER A 474 -15.74 30.49 60.08
C SER A 474 -16.89 30.80 61.05
N ARG A 475 -18.14 30.82 60.55
CA ARG A 475 -19.39 30.92 61.35
C ARG A 475 -20.44 29.88 60.90
N SER A 476 -21.31 29.36 61.77
CA SER A 476 -22.20 28.20 61.44
C SER A 476 -23.68 28.26 61.89
N VAL A 477 -24.57 27.49 61.23
CA VAL A 477 -26.03 27.30 61.51
C VAL A 477 -26.50 25.84 61.20
N SER A 478 -27.69 25.35 61.61
CA SER A 478 -28.15 23.95 61.37
C SER A 478 -29.68 23.76 61.16
N TYR A 479 -30.11 22.64 60.53
CA TYR A 479 -31.53 22.21 60.31
C TYR A 479 -31.71 20.67 60.16
N THR A 480 -32.91 20.07 60.36
CA THR A 480 -33.17 18.61 60.49
C THR A 480 -34.30 18.05 59.60
N LEU A 481 -34.24 16.78 59.14
CA LEU A 481 -35.27 16.08 58.32
C LEU A 481 -35.92 14.85 59.02
N SER A 482 -37.27 14.71 59.05
CA SER A 482 -38.01 13.78 59.96
C SER A 482 -39.16 12.86 59.41
N GLY A 483 -39.21 12.44 58.13
CA GLY A 483 -40.32 11.60 57.57
C GLY A 483 -40.22 10.06 57.72
N ASN A 484 -41.34 9.31 57.56
CA ASN A 484 -41.48 7.85 57.87
C ASN A 484 -41.80 6.88 56.69
N THR A 485 -41.94 7.32 55.45
CA THR A 485 -42.16 6.45 54.27
C THR A 485 -41.28 6.93 53.11
N LEU A 486 -40.65 5.99 52.38
CA LEU A 486 -39.85 6.36 51.20
C LEU A 486 -40.75 6.82 50.05
N PRO A 487 -40.33 7.82 49.25
CA PRO A 487 -41.10 8.25 48.09
C PRO A 487 -41.19 7.12 47.05
N ALA A 488 -42.32 7.01 46.35
CA ALA A 488 -42.50 6.05 45.25
C ALA A 488 -41.50 6.30 44.10
N ALA A 489 -41.23 5.27 43.29
CA ALA A 489 -40.36 5.44 42.13
C ALA A 489 -41.09 6.34 41.14
N THR A 490 -40.43 7.37 40.63
CA THR A 490 -41.04 8.33 39.72
C THR A 490 -41.40 7.68 38.38
N GLN A 491 -40.74 6.58 38.04
CA GLN A 491 -41.07 5.69 36.94
C GLN A 491 -40.82 4.23 37.35
N PHE A 492 -41.74 3.32 37.03
CA PHE A 492 -41.49 1.87 36.97
C PHE A 492 -42.21 1.33 35.74
N THR A 493 -41.44 0.97 34.71
CA THR A 493 -41.99 0.50 33.44
C THR A 493 -41.20 -0.70 32.95
N VAL A 494 -41.89 -1.60 32.25
CA VAL A 494 -41.25 -2.65 31.46
C VAL A 494 -40.83 -2.00 30.15
N LYS A 495 -39.57 -2.18 29.76
CA LYS A 495 -39.06 -1.56 28.52
C LYS A 495 -39.78 -2.12 27.28
N GLN A 496 -40.25 -3.36 27.37
CA GLN A 496 -40.92 -4.08 26.29
C GLN A 496 -42.15 -4.82 26.85
N ASN A 497 -43.36 -4.42 26.44
CA ASN A 497 -44.61 -5.00 26.97
C ASN A 497 -44.97 -6.37 26.36
N THR A 498 -44.24 -6.82 25.34
CA THR A 498 -44.41 -8.13 24.70
C THR A 498 -43.06 -8.69 24.28
N VAL A 499 -42.79 -9.97 24.55
CA VAL A 499 -41.63 -10.70 24.04
C VAL A 499 -42.04 -12.06 23.46
N PHE A 500 -41.16 -12.70 22.72
CA PHE A 500 -41.36 -14.08 22.26
C PHE A 500 -40.74 -15.08 23.24
N ALA A 501 -41.29 -16.29 23.30
CA ALA A 501 -40.84 -17.37 24.17
C ALA A 501 -39.32 -17.57 24.08
N GLY A 502 -38.67 -17.64 25.25
CA GLY A 502 -37.21 -17.72 25.37
C GLY A 502 -36.51 -16.37 25.66
N ASN A 503 -37.24 -15.25 25.67
CA ASN A 503 -36.70 -13.95 26.07
C ASN A 503 -37.19 -13.54 27.47
N GLY A 504 -36.37 -12.79 28.19
CA GLY A 504 -36.75 -12.15 29.47
C GLY A 504 -37.20 -10.71 29.29
N PHE A 505 -37.65 -10.09 30.37
CA PHE A 505 -38.05 -8.68 30.40
C PHE A 505 -37.02 -7.83 31.12
N ASP A 506 -36.78 -6.65 30.56
CA ASP A 506 -35.99 -5.59 31.17
C ASP A 506 -36.89 -4.47 31.69
N PHE A 507 -36.44 -3.81 32.75
CA PHE A 507 -37.21 -2.81 33.48
C PHE A 507 -36.43 -1.51 33.56
N ASN A 508 -37.17 -0.40 33.60
CA ASN A 508 -36.61 0.89 33.96
C ASN A 508 -37.34 1.41 35.19
N TRP A 509 -36.57 1.79 36.21
CA TRP A 509 -37.10 2.54 37.32
C TRP A 509 -36.17 3.69 37.70
N GLN A 510 -36.77 4.79 38.14
CA GLN A 510 -36.06 6.01 38.52
C GLN A 510 -36.51 6.44 39.92
N PHE A 511 -35.53 6.82 40.75
CA PHE A 511 -35.78 7.49 42.01
C PHE A 511 -35.79 9.01 41.79
N PRO A 512 -36.37 9.81 42.71
CA PRO A 512 -36.26 11.27 42.65
C PRO A 512 -34.80 11.75 42.57
N GLU A 513 -34.55 12.83 41.81
CA GLU A 513 -33.23 13.31 41.32
C GLU A 513 -32.14 13.55 42.39
N PHE A 514 -32.48 13.56 43.69
CA PHE A 514 -31.52 13.73 44.79
C PHE A 514 -31.68 12.71 45.93
N PHE A 515 -32.40 11.61 45.68
CA PHE A 515 -32.53 10.50 46.60
C PHE A 515 -31.27 9.62 46.56
N GLN A 516 -30.47 9.65 47.63
CA GLN A 516 -29.18 8.93 47.74
C GLN A 516 -29.09 8.07 49.02
N GLU A 517 -30.23 7.65 49.58
CA GLU A 517 -30.21 6.67 50.67
C GLU A 517 -29.91 5.27 50.12
N ALA A 518 -29.14 4.49 50.86
CA ALA A 518 -28.81 3.13 50.48
C ALA A 518 -30.07 2.25 50.60
N VAL A 519 -30.56 1.74 49.47
CA VAL A 519 -31.75 0.89 49.42
C VAL A 519 -31.45 -0.46 48.81
N THR A 520 -32.10 -1.52 49.32
CA THR A 520 -32.09 -2.84 48.68
C THR A 520 -33.27 -2.97 47.73
N THR A 521 -33.08 -3.41 46.48
CA THR A 521 -34.15 -3.58 45.49
C THR A 521 -34.51 -5.06 45.27
N GLN A 522 -35.79 -5.34 45.04
CA GLN A 522 -36.28 -6.68 44.68
C GLN A 522 -37.44 -6.58 43.69
N LEU A 523 -37.33 -7.30 42.57
CA LEU A 523 -38.42 -7.51 41.62
C LEU A 523 -39.18 -8.79 41.94
N TRP A 524 -40.50 -8.70 41.80
CA TRP A 524 -41.41 -9.82 41.96
C TRP A 524 -42.21 -9.99 40.68
N VAL A 525 -42.38 -11.24 40.22
CA VAL A 525 -43.19 -11.61 39.07
C VAL A 525 -44.33 -12.53 39.48
N LYS A 526 -45.45 -12.38 38.81
CA LYS A 526 -46.61 -13.25 38.84
C LYS A 526 -46.81 -13.82 37.43
N ALA A 527 -46.66 -15.13 37.29
CA ALA A 527 -46.81 -15.83 36.01
C ALA A 527 -48.30 -15.95 35.58
N PRO A 528 -48.60 -16.20 34.28
CA PRO A 528 -49.96 -16.34 33.79
C PRO A 528 -50.71 -17.39 34.60
N GLU A 529 -51.92 -17.06 35.04
CA GLU A 529 -52.83 -17.95 35.80
C GLU A 529 -52.30 -18.42 37.17
N GLN A 530 -51.20 -17.86 37.68
CA GLN A 530 -50.65 -18.15 39.00
C GLN A 530 -50.99 -17.04 40.00
N THR A 531 -51.34 -17.37 41.24
CA THR A 531 -51.66 -16.38 42.29
C THR A 531 -50.46 -15.97 43.15
N ALA A 532 -49.40 -16.79 43.18
CA ALA A 532 -48.21 -16.56 43.98
C ALA A 532 -47.22 -15.61 43.30
N LEU A 533 -46.64 -14.69 44.08
CA LEU A 533 -45.52 -13.86 43.66
C LEU A 533 -44.21 -14.64 43.83
N GLN A 534 -43.38 -14.64 42.78
CA GLN A 534 -42.04 -15.22 42.80
C GLN A 534 -40.99 -14.13 42.58
N LYS A 535 -39.77 -14.32 43.09
CA LYS A 535 -38.67 -13.39 42.82
C LYS A 535 -38.26 -13.49 41.35
N TYR A 536 -38.14 -12.36 40.68
CA TYR A 536 -37.70 -12.31 39.29
C TYR A 536 -36.31 -11.69 39.18
N GLN A 537 -35.43 -12.35 38.42
CA GLN A 537 -34.14 -11.80 38.02
C GLN A 537 -34.31 -11.14 36.64
N VAL A 538 -33.84 -9.90 36.51
CA VAL A 538 -33.95 -9.12 35.27
C VAL A 538 -33.38 -9.92 34.10
N ASN A 539 -34.07 -9.91 32.96
CA ASN A 539 -33.74 -10.64 31.74
C ASN A 539 -33.76 -12.18 31.85
N ALA A 540 -34.19 -12.77 32.97
CA ALA A 540 -34.34 -14.23 33.03
C ALA A 540 -35.39 -14.72 32.01
N PRO A 541 -35.07 -15.74 31.19
CA PRO A 541 -35.92 -16.16 30.07
C PRO A 541 -37.24 -16.76 30.55
N LEU A 542 -38.33 -16.38 29.88
CA LEU A 542 -39.67 -16.90 30.14
C LEU A 542 -40.14 -17.70 28.92
N HIS A 543 -40.44 -18.99 29.14
CA HIS A 543 -40.75 -19.92 28.06
C HIS A 543 -42.26 -20.19 27.91
N ALA A 544 -43.03 -20.06 29.00
CA ALA A 544 -44.48 -20.27 28.95
C ALA A 544 -45.19 -19.04 28.36
N PRO A 545 -45.93 -19.19 27.24
CA PRO A 545 -46.70 -18.09 26.63
C PRO A 545 -47.82 -17.59 27.57
N GLY A 546 -48.09 -16.28 27.58
CA GLY A 546 -49.13 -15.66 28.43
C GLY A 546 -48.74 -14.31 29.05
N GLN A 547 -49.63 -13.68 29.85
CA GLN A 547 -49.41 -12.38 30.51
C GLN A 547 -48.81 -12.52 31.93
N TYR A 548 -47.71 -11.83 32.19
CA TYR A 548 -46.99 -11.76 33.46
C TYR A 548 -47.17 -10.37 34.11
N THR A 549 -47.22 -10.30 35.45
CA THR A 549 -47.31 -9.04 36.22
C THR A 549 -46.10 -8.87 37.14
N PHE A 550 -45.49 -7.67 37.16
CA PHE A 550 -44.25 -7.36 37.87
C PHE A 550 -44.43 -6.23 38.90
N TYR A 551 -43.70 -6.31 40.02
CA TYR A 551 -43.73 -5.36 41.14
C TYR A 551 -42.31 -5.00 41.62
N LEU A 552 -42.07 -3.75 42.04
CA LEU A 552 -40.76 -3.24 42.48
C LEU A 552 -40.76 -2.76 43.93
N GLN A 553 -40.00 -3.46 44.78
CA GLN A 553 -39.81 -3.12 46.19
C GLN A 553 -38.41 -2.59 46.47
N TYR A 554 -38.31 -1.53 47.28
CA TYR A 554 -37.08 -1.01 47.85
C TYR A 554 -37.23 -0.50 49.28
N CYS A 555 -36.21 -0.75 50.10
CA CYS A 555 -36.19 -0.48 51.53
C CYS A 555 -34.91 0.22 51.95
N ASP A 556 -35.00 1.24 52.81
CA ASP A 556 -33.85 1.92 53.44
C ASP A 556 -33.12 0.94 54.35
N GLN A 557 -31.79 0.96 54.30
CA GLN A 557 -30.92 0.14 55.13
C GLN A 557 -30.73 0.68 56.55
N LYS A 558 -31.16 1.92 56.86
CA LYS A 558 -31.05 2.53 58.20
C LYS A 558 -32.22 2.17 59.13
N ALA A 559 -31.94 1.96 60.42
CA ALA A 559 -32.96 1.67 61.43
C ALA A 559 -33.65 2.95 61.97
N PRO A 560 -34.98 2.95 62.16
CA PRO A 560 -35.95 1.93 61.71
C PRO A 560 -36.06 1.88 60.18
N THR A 561 -36.02 0.67 59.62
CA THR A 561 -36.13 0.38 58.18
C THR A 561 -37.49 0.83 57.67
N ILE A 562 -37.50 1.69 56.66
CA ILE A 562 -38.71 2.15 55.97
C ILE A 562 -38.64 1.73 54.50
N CYS A 563 -39.73 1.19 53.96
CA CYS A 563 -39.82 0.74 52.57
C CYS A 563 -40.82 1.58 51.78
N ASN A 564 -40.75 1.51 50.44
CA ASN A 564 -41.85 1.97 49.61
C ASN A 564 -43.04 0.98 49.65
N ASP A 565 -44.24 1.48 49.41
CA ASP A 565 -45.42 0.64 49.18
C ASP A 565 -45.37 0.06 47.76
N TYR A 566 -44.75 -1.11 47.59
CA TYR A 566 -44.43 -1.70 46.29
C TYR A 566 -45.62 -2.33 45.54
N LEU A 567 -46.78 -2.47 46.19
CA LEU A 567 -48.00 -2.97 45.55
C LEU A 567 -48.77 -1.88 44.81
N SER A 568 -48.47 -0.61 45.10
CA SER A 568 -49.20 0.53 44.59
C SER A 568 -49.09 0.74 43.07
N HIS A 569 -48.06 0.19 42.41
CA HIS A 569 -47.78 0.46 40.98
C HIS A 569 -47.21 -0.78 40.23
N PRO A 570 -48.03 -1.77 39.84
CA PRO A 570 -47.58 -2.93 39.06
C PRO A 570 -47.42 -2.64 37.55
N VAL A 571 -46.63 -3.47 36.86
CA VAL A 571 -46.48 -3.44 35.39
C VAL A 571 -46.77 -4.81 34.80
N THR A 572 -47.43 -4.90 33.64
CA THR A 572 -47.75 -6.18 32.97
C THR A 572 -47.05 -6.34 31.61
N ALA A 573 -46.75 -7.57 31.20
CA ALA A 573 -46.12 -7.89 29.91
C ALA A 573 -46.44 -9.31 29.40
N THR A 574 -46.41 -9.56 28.08
CA THR A 574 -46.92 -10.80 27.44
C THR A 574 -45.85 -11.61 26.67
N VAL A 575 -45.86 -12.95 26.74
CA VAL A 575 -44.96 -13.86 25.99
C VAL A 575 -45.71 -14.58 24.83
N LYS A 576 -45.17 -14.55 23.58
CA LYS A 576 -45.75 -15.13 22.34
C LYS A 576 -44.97 -16.36 21.77
N PRO A 577 -45.61 -17.34 21.08
CA PRO A 577 -44.93 -18.46 20.40
C PRO A 577 -44.25 -18.09 19.06
N ILE A 578 -43.33 -18.93 18.54
CA ILE A 578 -42.50 -18.69 17.33
C ILE A 578 -42.89 -19.65 16.18
N LYS A 579 -43.44 -19.12 15.07
CA LYS A 579 -43.86 -19.85 13.85
C LYS A 579 -43.77 -18.94 12.61
N VAL A 580 -43.24 -19.43 11.49
CA VAL A 580 -43.17 -18.62 10.24
C VAL A 580 -44.55 -18.40 9.63
N THR A 581 -44.78 -17.21 9.08
CA THR A 581 -46.05 -16.83 8.46
C THR A 581 -45.94 -16.73 6.93
N ASN A 582 -47.06 -16.80 6.21
CA ASN A 582 -47.11 -16.60 4.75
C ASN A 582 -46.14 -17.46 3.92
N LEU A 583 -45.88 -18.71 4.35
CA LEU A 583 -45.09 -19.65 3.55
C LEU A 583 -45.81 -19.94 2.24
N ARG A 584 -45.19 -19.51 1.13
CA ARG A 584 -45.75 -19.61 -0.21
C ARG A 584 -44.68 -20.00 -1.21
N VAL A 585 -45.14 -20.62 -2.28
CA VAL A 585 -44.40 -20.80 -3.53
C VAL A 585 -45.01 -19.89 -4.58
N ASP A 586 -44.17 -19.21 -5.36
CA ASP A 586 -44.65 -18.32 -6.43
C ASP A 586 -45.39 -19.08 -7.54
N LYS A 587 -45.03 -20.34 -7.77
CA LYS A 587 -45.64 -21.23 -8.78
C LYS A 587 -45.98 -22.59 -8.18
N THR A 588 -47.23 -23.01 -8.29
CA THR A 588 -47.71 -24.33 -7.84
C THR A 588 -47.56 -25.41 -8.91
N ASN A 589 -47.48 -25.03 -10.19
CA ASN A 589 -47.18 -25.91 -11.31
C ASN A 589 -46.04 -25.32 -12.14
N ILE A 590 -45.03 -26.12 -12.46
CA ILE A 590 -43.84 -25.67 -13.18
C ILE A 590 -43.47 -26.59 -14.35
N ASN A 591 -42.81 -26.01 -15.35
CA ASN A 591 -42.22 -26.74 -16.46
C ASN A 591 -40.77 -27.15 -16.16
N TYR A 592 -40.21 -28.02 -17.00
CA TYR A 592 -38.80 -28.39 -16.90
C TYR A 592 -37.92 -27.16 -17.12
N GLY A 593 -36.99 -26.90 -16.20
CA GLY A 593 -36.09 -25.75 -16.24
C GLY A 593 -36.58 -24.54 -15.46
N ASP A 594 -37.84 -24.52 -15.03
CA ASP A 594 -38.37 -23.41 -14.24
C ASP A 594 -37.78 -23.41 -12.82
N SER A 595 -37.58 -22.21 -12.29
CA SER A 595 -37.30 -21.97 -10.88
C SER A 595 -38.57 -21.57 -10.13
N VAL A 596 -38.62 -21.99 -8.86
CA VAL A 596 -39.67 -21.64 -7.88
C VAL A 596 -39.03 -20.83 -6.78
N THR A 597 -39.67 -19.72 -6.46
CA THR A 597 -39.34 -18.91 -5.30
C THR A 597 -40.16 -19.39 -4.12
N ILE A 598 -39.48 -19.87 -3.08
CA ILE A 598 -40.07 -20.23 -1.80
C ILE A 598 -39.84 -19.03 -0.88
N SER A 599 -40.90 -18.45 -0.35
CA SER A 599 -40.81 -17.31 0.56
C SER A 599 -41.73 -17.48 1.75
N TRP A 600 -41.26 -17.06 2.91
CA TRP A 600 -42.03 -16.93 4.13
C TRP A 600 -41.72 -15.58 4.75
N ASP A 601 -42.55 -15.14 5.67
CA ASP A 601 -42.29 -13.94 6.44
C ASP A 601 -41.82 -14.36 7.84
N LYS A 602 -40.93 -13.57 8.44
CA LYS A 602 -40.59 -13.73 9.86
C LYS A 602 -41.90 -13.66 10.67
N PRO A 603 -41.99 -14.37 11.81
CA PRO A 603 -43.14 -14.26 12.70
C PRO A 603 -43.41 -12.78 13.00
N ASN A 604 -44.64 -12.31 12.74
CA ASN A 604 -44.98 -10.89 12.84
C ASN A 604 -44.58 -10.31 14.21
N GLY A 605 -43.63 -9.36 14.20
CA GLY A 605 -43.11 -8.67 15.39
C GLY A 605 -41.84 -9.26 16.01
N TYR A 606 -41.31 -10.39 15.52
CA TYR A 606 -40.06 -10.98 16.00
C TYR A 606 -38.84 -10.27 15.39
N THR A 607 -38.00 -9.65 16.22
CA THR A 607 -36.80 -8.91 15.77
C THR A 607 -35.49 -9.65 16.00
N GLY A 608 -35.50 -10.74 16.78
CA GLY A 608 -34.30 -11.54 17.05
C GLY A 608 -33.76 -12.24 15.79
N ALA A 609 -32.54 -12.76 15.91
CA ALA A 609 -31.97 -13.61 14.89
C ALA A 609 -32.69 -14.97 14.90
N LEU A 610 -33.38 -15.27 13.79
CA LEU A 610 -33.87 -16.60 13.49
C LEU A 610 -33.02 -17.15 12.36
N THR A 611 -32.79 -18.45 12.44
CA THR A 611 -32.32 -19.22 11.30
C THR A 611 -33.45 -20.13 10.81
N TYR A 612 -33.43 -20.51 9.53
CA TYR A 612 -34.48 -21.32 8.93
C TYR A 612 -33.89 -22.59 8.35
N ASP A 613 -34.42 -23.73 8.80
CA ASP A 613 -34.16 -25.02 8.19
C ASP A 613 -35.26 -25.32 7.18
N VAL A 614 -34.87 -25.52 5.92
CA VAL A 614 -35.78 -25.79 4.80
C VAL A 614 -35.57 -27.20 4.31
N TYR A 615 -36.61 -28.02 4.41
CA TYR A 615 -36.62 -29.39 3.92
C TYR A 615 -37.36 -29.48 2.60
N ILE A 616 -36.84 -30.33 1.71
CA ILE A 616 -37.46 -30.63 0.43
C ILE A 616 -37.74 -32.13 0.36
N THR A 617 -38.96 -32.47 -0.06
CA THR A 617 -39.37 -33.85 -0.34
C THR A 617 -39.61 -33.98 -1.83
N LYS A 618 -38.85 -34.82 -2.53
CA LYS A 618 -38.97 -35.03 -3.98
C LYS A 618 -39.26 -36.50 -4.33
N PRO A 619 -39.93 -36.79 -5.46
CA PRO A 619 -40.14 -38.16 -5.91
C PRO A 619 -38.87 -38.84 -6.41
N SER A 620 -38.80 -40.17 -6.27
CA SER A 620 -37.69 -40.98 -6.78
C SER A 620 -37.61 -40.95 -8.31
N SER A 621 -36.39 -41.16 -8.86
CA SER A 621 -36.16 -41.30 -10.32
C SER A 621 -36.51 -42.69 -10.83
N GLU A 622 -36.65 -43.65 -9.92
CA GLU A 622 -36.97 -45.03 -10.23
C GLU A 622 -38.42 -45.32 -9.82
N PRO A 623 -39.26 -45.85 -10.72
CA PRO A 623 -40.65 -46.18 -10.42
C PRO A 623 -40.76 -47.13 -9.22
N GLY A 624 -41.63 -46.81 -8.25
CA GLY A 624 -41.94 -47.67 -7.10
C GLY A 624 -41.08 -47.46 -5.84
N GLN A 625 -40.10 -46.55 -5.88
CA GLN A 625 -39.28 -46.17 -4.71
C GLN A 625 -39.92 -45.01 -3.92
N PRO A 626 -39.76 -44.93 -2.58
CA PRO A 626 -40.36 -43.89 -1.76
C PRO A 626 -39.80 -42.49 -2.06
N ASP A 627 -40.59 -41.46 -1.75
CA ASP A 627 -40.18 -40.06 -1.87
C ASP A 627 -38.99 -39.76 -0.95
N GLN A 628 -38.05 -38.97 -1.45
CA GLN A 628 -36.82 -38.61 -0.74
C GLN A 628 -36.98 -37.24 -0.08
N ARG A 629 -37.13 -37.24 1.25
CA ARG A 629 -37.03 -36.03 2.09
C ARG A 629 -35.58 -35.78 2.49
N PHE A 630 -35.09 -34.56 2.29
CA PHE A 630 -33.76 -34.16 2.71
C PHE A 630 -33.72 -32.70 3.17
N LEU A 631 -32.78 -32.39 4.07
CA LEU A 631 -32.49 -31.02 4.46
C LEU A 631 -31.80 -30.34 3.29
N TRP A 632 -32.50 -29.40 2.65
CA TRP A 632 -31.97 -28.72 1.47
C TRP A 632 -31.13 -27.51 1.86
N GLN A 633 -31.58 -26.75 2.85
CA GLN A 633 -30.86 -25.61 3.38
C GLN A 633 -30.95 -25.59 4.90
N ARG A 634 -29.81 -25.41 5.56
CA ARG A 634 -29.70 -25.37 7.01
C ARG A 634 -29.33 -23.96 7.46
N ALA A 635 -29.92 -23.53 8.56
CA ALA A 635 -29.60 -22.29 9.26
C ALA A 635 -29.62 -21.04 8.37
N LEU A 636 -30.58 -20.96 7.43
CA LEU A 636 -30.71 -19.81 6.55
C LEU A 636 -31.09 -18.55 7.34
N THR A 637 -30.47 -17.42 7.04
CA THR A 637 -30.88 -16.12 7.58
C THR A 637 -31.91 -15.42 6.70
N ASP A 638 -31.96 -15.79 5.42
CA ASP A 638 -32.88 -15.22 4.44
C ASP A 638 -34.29 -15.81 4.60
N THR A 639 -35.30 -15.00 4.26
CA THR A 639 -36.73 -15.39 4.33
C THR A 639 -37.30 -15.78 2.97
N GLN A 640 -36.45 -15.82 1.95
CA GLN A 640 -36.79 -16.24 0.60
C GLN A 640 -35.61 -16.98 -0.02
N VAL A 641 -35.91 -18.07 -0.71
CA VAL A 641 -34.92 -18.87 -1.44
C VAL A 641 -35.48 -19.29 -2.79
N VAL A 642 -34.64 -19.22 -3.82
CA VAL A 642 -34.99 -19.65 -5.17
C VAL A 642 -34.47 -21.06 -5.38
N ARG A 643 -35.38 -21.98 -5.69
CA ARG A 643 -35.07 -23.37 -6.02
C ARG A 643 -35.31 -23.61 -7.50
N GLY A 644 -34.23 -23.83 -8.24
CA GLY A 644 -34.26 -24.24 -9.64
C GLY A 644 -32.90 -24.02 -10.31
N PRO A 645 -32.77 -24.36 -11.59
CA PRO A 645 -33.82 -24.90 -12.46
C PRO A 645 -34.25 -26.33 -12.05
N ASN A 646 -35.55 -26.61 -12.11
CA ASN A 646 -36.13 -27.88 -11.66
C ASN A 646 -36.34 -28.86 -12.82
N TYR A 647 -35.92 -30.11 -12.65
CA TYR A 647 -36.00 -31.12 -13.72
C TYR A 647 -36.63 -32.46 -13.31
N ARG A 648 -36.91 -32.67 -12.01
CA ARG A 648 -37.51 -33.92 -11.51
C ARG A 648 -39.03 -33.82 -11.60
N ARG A 649 -39.66 -34.67 -12.41
CA ARG A 649 -41.13 -34.73 -12.57
C ARG A 649 -41.80 -35.22 -11.28
N GLY A 650 -42.94 -34.61 -10.93
CA GLY A 650 -43.80 -35.01 -9.81
C GLY A 650 -44.02 -33.91 -8.76
N GLN A 651 -44.64 -34.25 -7.64
CA GLN A 651 -45.01 -33.32 -6.56
C GLN A 651 -43.86 -33.14 -5.57
N ILE A 652 -43.50 -31.90 -5.26
CA ILE A 652 -42.39 -31.53 -4.38
C ILE A 652 -42.94 -30.83 -3.13
N GLY A 653 -42.70 -31.42 -1.96
CA GLY A 653 -43.04 -30.86 -0.66
C GLY A 653 -41.96 -29.92 -0.13
N VAL A 654 -42.39 -28.86 0.57
CA VAL A 654 -41.53 -27.85 1.19
C VAL A 654 -41.95 -27.64 2.64
N GLU A 655 -40.99 -27.71 3.56
CA GLU A 655 -41.20 -27.49 4.99
C GLU A 655 -40.20 -26.47 5.50
N VAL A 656 -40.64 -25.52 6.34
CA VAL A 656 -39.78 -24.47 6.92
C VAL A 656 -39.92 -24.46 8.43
N HIS A 657 -38.78 -24.52 9.12
CA HIS A 657 -38.67 -24.46 10.58
C HIS A 657 -37.91 -23.20 11.01
N PRO A 658 -38.50 -22.28 11.81
CA PRO A 658 -37.76 -21.19 12.42
C PRO A 658 -37.02 -21.69 13.67
N CYS A 659 -35.69 -21.57 13.69
CA CYS A 659 -34.84 -22.05 14.77
C CYS A 659 -34.12 -20.89 15.47
N LEU A 660 -34.06 -20.98 16.80
CA LEU A 660 -33.31 -20.08 17.68
C LEU A 660 -31.81 -20.42 17.64
N PRO A 661 -30.93 -19.47 18.02
CA PRO A 661 -29.47 -19.71 18.04
C PRO A 661 -29.00 -20.84 18.95
N ASP A 662 -29.82 -21.22 19.94
CA ASP A 662 -29.55 -22.35 20.85
C ASP A 662 -29.88 -23.73 20.24
N GLY A 663 -30.35 -23.76 18.99
CA GLY A 663 -30.68 -24.96 18.24
C GLY A 663 -32.12 -25.45 18.44
N SER A 664 -32.93 -24.79 19.26
CA SER A 664 -34.34 -25.13 19.42
C SER A 664 -35.17 -24.55 18.26
N CYS A 665 -35.98 -25.39 17.61
CA CYS A 665 -36.82 -24.98 16.50
C CYS A 665 -38.29 -24.85 16.91
N GLY A 666 -38.93 -23.78 16.45
CA GLY A 666 -40.35 -23.53 16.59
C GLY A 666 -41.20 -24.40 15.66
N GLU A 667 -42.50 -24.10 15.59
CA GLU A 667 -43.46 -24.91 14.84
C GLU A 667 -43.18 -24.92 13.32
N VAL A 668 -43.42 -26.07 12.69
CA VAL A 668 -43.29 -26.26 11.24
C VAL A 668 -44.44 -25.61 10.46
N THR A 669 -44.11 -25.05 9.29
CA THR A 669 -45.08 -24.64 8.27
C THR A 669 -44.75 -25.34 6.94
N THR A 670 -45.75 -25.85 6.22
CA THR A 670 -45.57 -26.68 5.02
C THR A 670 -46.30 -26.12 3.79
N THR A 671 -45.74 -26.32 2.59
CA THR A 671 -46.36 -26.00 1.29
C THR A 671 -45.84 -26.95 0.19
N GLN A 672 -46.33 -26.85 -1.04
CA GLN A 672 -45.95 -27.77 -2.13
C GLN A 672 -46.12 -27.17 -3.54
N TYR A 673 -45.37 -27.72 -4.51
CA TYR A 673 -45.51 -27.43 -5.95
C TYR A 673 -45.26 -28.68 -6.80
N THR A 674 -45.73 -28.71 -8.05
CA THR A 674 -45.65 -29.88 -8.93
C THR A 674 -44.94 -29.56 -10.24
N LEU A 675 -44.02 -30.42 -10.67
CA LEU A 675 -43.44 -30.37 -12.02
C LEU A 675 -44.16 -31.36 -12.93
N ASN A 676 -44.96 -30.85 -13.86
CA ASN A 676 -45.76 -31.65 -14.81
C ASN A 676 -45.62 -31.21 -16.28
N GLY A 677 -44.69 -30.29 -16.59
CA GLY A 677 -44.47 -29.75 -17.94
C GLY A 677 -44.34 -30.81 -19.03
N THR A 678 -44.60 -30.41 -20.28
CA THR A 678 -44.66 -31.32 -21.44
C THR A 678 -43.53 -31.12 -22.44
N THR A 679 -42.69 -30.10 -22.25
CA THR A 679 -41.56 -29.75 -23.13
C THR A 679 -40.27 -29.78 -22.33
N LEU A 680 -39.24 -30.47 -22.84
CA LEU A 680 -37.90 -30.47 -22.24
C LEU A 680 -37.13 -29.18 -22.60
N PRO A 681 -36.18 -28.75 -21.75
CA PRO A 681 -35.26 -27.68 -22.13
C PRO A 681 -34.41 -28.09 -23.34
N ASP A 682 -33.98 -27.07 -24.07
CA ASP A 682 -33.03 -27.21 -25.16
C ASP A 682 -31.64 -27.58 -24.64
N ALA A 683 -30.85 -28.24 -25.49
CA ALA A 683 -29.45 -28.48 -25.17
C ALA A 683 -28.73 -27.12 -25.13
N ILE A 684 -27.98 -26.86 -24.05
CA ILE A 684 -27.29 -25.59 -23.81
C ILE A 684 -26.07 -25.40 -24.72
N GLN A 685 -25.60 -26.49 -25.34
CA GLN A 685 -24.59 -26.48 -26.38
C GLN A 685 -25.03 -27.44 -27.47
N PHE A 686 -25.00 -26.95 -28.72
CA PHE A 686 -25.15 -27.76 -29.91
C PHE A 686 -24.34 -27.09 -31.02
N THR A 687 -23.19 -27.67 -31.32
CA THR A 687 -22.24 -27.11 -32.28
C THR A 687 -21.74 -28.20 -33.20
N SER A 688 -21.51 -27.86 -34.46
CA SER A 688 -20.69 -28.66 -35.35
C SER A 688 -19.22 -28.47 -34.99
N GLU A 689 -18.39 -29.48 -35.25
CA GLU A 689 -16.94 -29.40 -34.95
C GLU A 689 -16.20 -28.34 -35.78
N LYS A 690 -16.69 -28.04 -36.99
CA LYS A 690 -16.20 -27.01 -37.91
C LYS A 690 -17.34 -26.10 -38.38
N PRO A 691 -17.07 -24.83 -38.75
CA PRO A 691 -18.07 -23.91 -39.33
C PRO A 691 -18.25 -24.08 -40.86
N GLU A 692 -17.28 -24.69 -41.53
CA GLU A 692 -17.27 -24.91 -42.98
C GLU A 692 -16.76 -26.33 -43.29
N TYR A 693 -17.39 -27.00 -44.25
CA TYR A 693 -17.11 -28.39 -44.67
C TYR A 693 -17.01 -28.46 -46.18
N TYR A 694 -16.31 -29.45 -46.73
CA TYR A 694 -16.23 -29.61 -48.18
C TYR A 694 -17.31 -30.58 -48.71
N LEU A 695 -17.57 -30.52 -50.02
CA LEU A 695 -18.57 -31.37 -50.67
C LEU A 695 -18.31 -32.86 -50.37
N ASN A 696 -19.35 -33.57 -49.92
CA ASN A 696 -19.36 -34.98 -49.47
C ASN A 696 -18.70 -35.28 -48.12
N GLU A 697 -18.27 -34.28 -47.35
CA GLU A 697 -17.80 -34.46 -45.97
C GLU A 697 -19.00 -34.68 -45.02
N SER A 698 -18.89 -35.62 -44.07
CA SER A 698 -19.91 -35.86 -43.03
C SER A 698 -19.73 -34.91 -41.85
N VAL A 699 -20.83 -34.52 -41.21
CA VAL A 699 -20.80 -33.57 -40.09
C VAL A 699 -20.94 -34.28 -38.74
N SER A 700 -20.06 -33.94 -37.81
CA SER A 700 -20.10 -34.38 -36.42
C SER A 700 -20.59 -33.24 -35.51
N PHE A 701 -21.30 -33.60 -34.44
CA PHE A 701 -21.91 -32.65 -33.51
C PHE A 701 -21.52 -32.95 -32.08
N ASN A 702 -21.27 -31.89 -31.30
CA ASN A 702 -21.15 -31.96 -29.86
C ASN A 702 -22.35 -31.24 -29.21
N TRP A 703 -22.94 -31.86 -28.19
CA TRP A 703 -24.06 -31.28 -27.46
C TRP A 703 -24.13 -31.67 -26.00
N GLN A 704 -24.74 -30.80 -25.19
CA GLN A 704 -24.83 -30.96 -23.75
C GLN A 704 -26.19 -30.50 -23.21
N MET A 705 -26.80 -31.32 -22.36
CA MET A 705 -27.98 -30.93 -21.57
C MET A 705 -27.61 -30.04 -20.37
N PRO A 706 -28.54 -29.23 -19.85
CA PRO A 706 -28.33 -28.46 -18.63
C PRO A 706 -27.74 -29.31 -17.49
N GLU A 707 -26.78 -28.76 -16.75
CA GLU A 707 -25.89 -29.45 -15.80
C GLU A 707 -26.61 -30.35 -14.75
N PHE A 708 -27.79 -29.94 -14.31
CA PHE A 708 -28.60 -30.64 -13.29
C PHE A 708 -29.71 -31.53 -13.87
N PHE A 709 -29.80 -31.64 -15.19
CA PHE A 709 -30.73 -32.55 -15.85
C PHE A 709 -30.19 -33.98 -15.79
N LYS A 710 -30.82 -34.86 -15.00
CA LYS A 710 -30.38 -36.25 -14.77
C LYS A 710 -31.43 -37.29 -15.17
N GLU A 711 -32.45 -36.88 -15.91
CA GLU A 711 -33.46 -37.79 -16.44
C GLU A 711 -32.93 -38.52 -17.70
N PRO A 712 -33.26 -39.80 -17.92
CA PRO A 712 -32.77 -40.54 -19.07
C PRO A 712 -33.43 -40.05 -20.38
N ILE A 713 -32.62 -39.75 -21.41
CA ILE A 713 -33.10 -39.19 -22.70
C ILE A 713 -32.58 -39.94 -23.94
N THR A 714 -33.28 -39.74 -25.06
CA THR A 714 -32.88 -40.15 -26.42
C THR A 714 -32.76 -38.92 -27.33
N ALA A 715 -31.89 -38.93 -28.34
CA ALA A 715 -31.62 -37.80 -29.23
C ALA A 715 -31.88 -38.11 -30.72
N LYS A 716 -32.41 -37.14 -31.47
CA LYS A 716 -32.65 -37.17 -32.91
C LYS A 716 -32.07 -35.90 -33.56
N LEU A 717 -31.38 -36.05 -34.69
CA LEU A 717 -30.80 -34.95 -35.46
C LEU A 717 -31.60 -34.70 -36.74
N TRP A 718 -31.88 -33.45 -37.04
CA TRP A 718 -32.64 -33.01 -38.21
C TRP A 718 -31.82 -32.00 -39.01
N MET A 719 -32.06 -31.86 -40.32
CA MET A 719 -31.33 -30.95 -41.19
C MET A 719 -32.22 -30.28 -42.24
N THR A 720 -31.91 -29.03 -42.60
CA THR A 720 -32.36 -28.35 -43.83
C THR A 720 -31.18 -28.21 -44.79
N SER A 721 -31.38 -28.59 -46.05
CA SER A 721 -30.41 -28.37 -47.12
C SER A 721 -30.42 -26.92 -47.62
N PRO A 722 -29.35 -26.47 -48.31
CA PRO A 722 -29.27 -25.12 -48.87
C PRO A 722 -30.50 -24.81 -49.73
N GLY A 723 -31.19 -23.71 -49.41
CA GLY A 723 -32.39 -23.25 -50.13
C GLY A 723 -33.69 -24.01 -49.82
N SER A 724 -33.68 -25.02 -48.94
CA SER A 724 -34.88 -25.76 -48.54
C SER A 724 -35.39 -25.33 -47.15
N GLN A 725 -36.71 -25.23 -46.99
CA GLN A 725 -37.34 -25.01 -45.67
C GLN A 725 -37.78 -26.32 -44.99
N THR A 726 -37.73 -27.44 -45.73
CA THR A 726 -38.13 -28.76 -45.26
C THR A 726 -37.01 -29.38 -44.43
N ILE A 727 -37.34 -29.74 -43.18
CA ILE A 727 -36.42 -30.50 -42.31
C ILE A 727 -36.53 -31.99 -42.62
N SER A 728 -35.40 -32.68 -42.66
CA SER A 728 -35.29 -34.13 -42.83
C SER A 728 -34.43 -34.73 -41.72
N LEU A 729 -34.63 -36.02 -41.39
CA LEU A 729 -33.84 -36.68 -40.34
C LEU A 729 -32.41 -36.92 -40.85
N TYR A 730 -31.42 -36.38 -40.15
CA TYR A 730 -30.01 -36.58 -40.46
C TYR A 730 -29.49 -37.86 -39.80
N THR A 731 -28.82 -38.69 -40.58
CA THR A 731 -28.16 -39.90 -40.08
C THR A 731 -26.67 -39.60 -39.94
N PRO A 732 -26.09 -39.60 -38.73
CA PRO A 732 -24.68 -39.32 -38.52
C PRO A 732 -23.76 -40.19 -39.40
N GLY A 733 -22.78 -39.56 -40.05
CA GLY A 733 -21.85 -40.22 -40.96
C GLY A 733 -22.23 -40.13 -42.45
N THR A 734 -23.38 -39.53 -42.81
CA THR A 734 -23.70 -39.24 -44.21
C THR A 734 -23.13 -37.88 -44.65
N GLY A 735 -22.54 -37.84 -45.86
CA GLY A 735 -21.91 -36.64 -46.42
C GLY A 735 -22.89 -35.61 -47.00
N LEU A 736 -22.50 -34.34 -47.05
CA LEU A 736 -23.32 -33.25 -47.59
C LEU A 736 -23.13 -33.07 -49.09
N THR A 737 -24.22 -33.10 -49.85
CA THR A 737 -24.19 -33.27 -51.32
C THR A 737 -24.43 -32.00 -52.13
N GLN A 738 -24.68 -30.86 -51.50
CA GLN A 738 -24.96 -29.57 -52.16
C GLN A 738 -24.09 -28.46 -51.60
N LYS A 739 -23.76 -27.46 -52.42
CA LYS A 739 -23.04 -26.27 -51.96
C LYS A 739 -23.99 -25.29 -51.28
N GLY A 740 -23.49 -24.54 -50.30
CA GLY A 740 -24.26 -23.56 -49.54
C GLY A 740 -24.50 -23.95 -48.09
N THR A 741 -25.41 -23.24 -47.42
CA THR A 741 -25.61 -23.35 -45.97
C THR A 741 -26.59 -24.45 -45.62
N TYR A 742 -26.13 -25.42 -44.83
CA TYR A 742 -26.99 -26.38 -44.15
C TYR A 742 -27.28 -25.90 -42.72
N THR A 743 -28.48 -26.18 -42.22
CA THR A 743 -28.82 -25.94 -40.80
C THR A 743 -29.29 -27.25 -40.18
N PHE A 744 -28.64 -27.65 -39.09
CA PHE A 744 -28.97 -28.82 -38.31
C PHE A 744 -29.75 -28.43 -37.07
N TYR A 745 -30.61 -29.32 -36.60
CA TYR A 745 -31.41 -29.15 -35.40
C TYR A 745 -31.35 -30.40 -34.51
N LEU A 746 -31.29 -30.20 -33.19
CA LEU A 746 -31.26 -31.27 -32.20
C LEU A 746 -32.60 -31.38 -31.46
N GLN A 747 -33.17 -32.58 -31.39
CA GLN A 747 -34.34 -32.89 -30.60
C GLN A 747 -34.07 -34.03 -29.62
N THR A 748 -34.38 -33.83 -28.35
CA THR A 748 -34.17 -34.81 -27.28
C THR A 748 -35.47 -35.14 -26.56
N CYS A 749 -35.71 -36.40 -26.21
CA CYS A 749 -36.96 -36.87 -25.60
C CYS A 749 -36.70 -37.72 -24.36
N LEU A 750 -37.57 -37.65 -23.34
CA LEU A 750 -37.50 -38.55 -22.17
C LEU A 750 -37.67 -40.00 -22.60
N THR A 751 -36.84 -40.89 -22.05
CA THR A 751 -36.86 -42.32 -22.41
C THR A 751 -38.14 -43.00 -21.92
N ASN A 752 -38.61 -42.65 -20.73
CA ASN A 752 -39.82 -43.24 -20.12
C ASN A 752 -41.13 -42.50 -20.48
N TYR A 753 -41.03 -41.34 -21.14
CA TYR A 753 -42.16 -40.52 -21.57
C TYR A 753 -41.87 -39.95 -22.96
N SER A 754 -41.93 -40.80 -23.98
CA SER A 754 -41.45 -40.49 -25.35
C SER A 754 -42.18 -39.34 -26.06
N THR A 755 -43.28 -38.84 -25.50
CA THR A 755 -44.03 -37.67 -25.97
C THR A 755 -43.55 -36.36 -25.36
N VAL A 756 -42.67 -36.39 -24.35
CA VAL A 756 -42.07 -35.22 -23.70
C VAL A 756 -40.68 -34.99 -24.30
N CYS A 757 -40.62 -34.06 -25.26
CA CYS A 757 -39.41 -33.76 -26.03
C CYS A 757 -39.05 -32.27 -25.96
N SER A 758 -37.81 -31.94 -26.30
CA SER A 758 -37.42 -30.56 -26.65
C SER A 758 -38.04 -30.19 -27.99
N LYS A 759 -38.08 -28.88 -28.29
CA LYS A 759 -38.65 -28.40 -29.55
C LYS A 759 -37.71 -28.76 -30.70
N GLN A 760 -38.29 -29.23 -31.80
CA GLN A 760 -37.50 -29.77 -32.92
C GLN A 760 -36.66 -28.72 -33.68
N ARG A 761 -36.96 -27.42 -33.56
CA ARG A 761 -36.31 -26.32 -34.30
C ARG A 761 -35.64 -25.26 -33.42
N SER A 762 -35.60 -25.46 -32.11
CA SER A 762 -35.12 -24.46 -31.16
C SER A 762 -33.59 -24.46 -31.02
N THR A 763 -32.97 -25.63 -31.08
CA THR A 763 -31.51 -25.79 -30.96
C THR A 763 -30.93 -26.06 -32.34
N ALA A 764 -30.24 -25.08 -32.92
CA ALA A 764 -29.75 -25.16 -34.30
C ALA A 764 -28.26 -24.81 -34.43
N THR A 765 -27.60 -25.38 -35.42
CA THR A 765 -26.24 -25.00 -35.84
C THR A 765 -26.16 -25.04 -37.36
N SER A 766 -25.42 -24.11 -37.96
CA SER A 766 -25.30 -23.99 -39.41
C SER A 766 -23.87 -24.19 -39.87
N VAL A 767 -23.71 -24.79 -41.03
CA VAL A 767 -22.41 -25.05 -41.65
C VAL A 767 -22.45 -24.65 -43.13
N VAL A 768 -21.34 -24.14 -43.65
CA VAL A 768 -21.20 -23.72 -45.05
C VAL A 768 -20.40 -24.76 -45.85
N VAL A 769 -20.71 -24.93 -47.14
CA VAL A 769 -19.98 -25.85 -48.04
C VAL A 769 -19.41 -25.14 -49.28
N SER A 770 -18.07 -25.16 -49.51
CA SER A 770 -17.31 -24.35 -50.52
C SER A 770 -16.17 -25.08 -51.32
N ASP A 771 -15.35 -24.35 -52.13
CA ASP A 771 -14.27 -24.78 -53.06
C ASP A 771 -12.80 -24.50 -52.53
N ASN A 772 -11.72 -24.90 -53.23
CA ASN A 772 -10.30 -25.01 -52.71
C ASN A 772 -9.31 -23.86 -53.15
N ALA A 773 -8.35 -23.40 -52.31
CA ALA A 773 -7.71 -22.05 -52.39
C ALA A 773 -6.19 -21.91 -52.78
N THR A 774 -5.55 -22.87 -53.44
CA THR A 774 -4.07 -22.96 -53.55
C THR A 774 -3.34 -22.13 -54.67
N LEU A 775 -3.86 -21.00 -55.19
CA LEU A 775 -3.33 -20.33 -56.42
C LEU A 775 -2.99 -18.80 -56.37
N LEU A 776 -2.94 -18.12 -55.22
CA LEU A 776 -2.79 -16.63 -55.12
C LEU A 776 -1.33 -16.13 -54.90
N LYS A 777 -0.90 -14.92 -55.33
CA LYS A 777 0.44 -14.29 -55.04
C LYS A 777 0.40 -12.74 -55.06
N VAL A 778 1.17 -12.01 -54.23
CA VAL A 778 1.19 -10.53 -54.21
C VAL A 778 1.96 -9.90 -55.39
N GLU A 779 1.56 -8.70 -55.82
CA GLU A 779 2.14 -7.92 -56.93
C GLU A 779 3.00 -6.74 -56.41
N ASP A 780 3.96 -6.23 -57.21
CA ASP A 780 4.75 -5.01 -56.95
C ASP A 780 5.43 -4.89 -55.56
N LEU A 781 5.98 -5.98 -55.02
CA LEU A 781 6.71 -5.94 -53.74
C LEU A 781 8.04 -5.16 -53.86
N THR A 782 8.19 -4.08 -53.10
CA THR A 782 9.34 -3.15 -53.14
C THR A 782 9.79 -2.72 -51.73
N VAL A 783 11.02 -2.21 -51.62
CA VAL A 783 11.60 -1.61 -50.40
C VAL A 783 12.13 -0.20 -50.70
N SER A 784 12.01 0.74 -49.76
CA SER A 784 12.39 2.15 -49.94
C SER A 784 13.90 2.40 -50.09
N ALA A 785 14.73 1.53 -49.53
CA ALA A 785 16.19 1.58 -49.64
C ALA A 785 16.76 0.15 -49.60
N SER A 786 17.73 -0.16 -50.46
CA SER A 786 18.43 -1.45 -50.49
C SER A 786 19.59 -1.53 -49.51
N ASP A 787 20.19 -0.39 -49.16
CA ASP A 787 21.35 -0.25 -48.29
C ASP A 787 21.04 0.76 -47.18
N ILE A 788 21.27 0.37 -45.93
CA ILE A 788 20.97 1.19 -44.74
C ILE A 788 22.14 1.18 -43.74
N VAL A 789 22.18 2.18 -42.86
CA VAL A 789 23.11 2.23 -41.72
C VAL A 789 22.41 1.87 -40.40
N TYR A 790 23.19 1.72 -39.32
CA TYR A 790 22.64 1.39 -38.00
C TYR A 790 21.63 2.45 -37.54
N GLY A 791 20.43 2.00 -37.18
CA GLY A 791 19.36 2.87 -36.69
C GLY A 791 18.36 3.35 -37.74
N GLU A 792 18.60 3.11 -39.04
CA GLU A 792 17.65 3.51 -40.08
C GLU A 792 16.45 2.57 -40.22
N SER A 793 15.35 3.10 -40.75
CA SER A 793 14.13 2.37 -41.09
C SER A 793 13.96 2.26 -42.60
N VAL A 794 13.30 1.19 -43.06
CA VAL A 794 12.88 1.01 -44.45
C VAL A 794 11.38 0.82 -44.57
N THR A 795 10.78 1.28 -45.66
CA THR A 795 9.36 1.05 -45.97
C THR A 795 9.23 0.00 -47.05
N LEU A 796 8.41 -1.01 -46.79
CA LEU A 796 8.06 -2.11 -47.69
C LEU A 796 6.68 -1.82 -48.28
N SER A 797 6.46 -2.07 -49.57
CA SER A 797 5.14 -1.87 -50.18
C SER A 797 4.84 -2.89 -51.27
N TRP A 798 3.57 -3.28 -51.44
CA TRP A 798 3.10 -4.22 -52.46
C TRP A 798 1.66 -3.90 -52.91
N LYS A 799 1.11 -4.68 -53.85
CA LYS A 799 -0.26 -4.58 -54.34
C LYS A 799 -1.01 -5.90 -54.22
N LYS A 800 -2.34 -5.78 -54.06
CA LYS A 800 -3.27 -6.91 -54.04
C LYS A 800 -3.30 -7.61 -55.41
N PRO A 801 -3.26 -8.96 -55.47
CA PRO A 801 -3.42 -9.70 -56.73
C PRO A 801 -4.70 -9.31 -57.46
N SER A 802 -4.54 -8.87 -58.70
CA SER A 802 -5.61 -8.39 -59.58
C SER A 802 -6.68 -9.47 -59.89
N VAL A 803 -6.32 -10.75 -59.83
CA VAL A 803 -7.19 -11.92 -60.07
C VAL A 803 -8.21 -12.21 -58.96
N TYR A 804 -8.07 -11.58 -57.77
CA TYR A 804 -8.93 -11.85 -56.62
C TYR A 804 -9.62 -10.58 -56.13
N GLN A 805 -10.94 -10.52 -56.28
CA GLN A 805 -11.73 -9.30 -56.07
C GLN A 805 -12.11 -9.06 -54.61
N GLN A 806 -12.17 -10.11 -53.79
CA GLN A 806 -12.54 -10.00 -52.36
C GLN A 806 -11.39 -9.44 -51.51
N ASP A 807 -11.72 -9.02 -50.30
CA ASP A 807 -10.73 -8.60 -49.31
C ASP A 807 -9.85 -9.78 -48.92
N MET A 808 -8.57 -9.50 -48.73
CA MET A 808 -7.57 -10.47 -48.33
C MET A 808 -6.64 -9.85 -47.31
N VAL A 809 -5.86 -10.72 -46.69
CA VAL A 809 -4.86 -10.36 -45.68
C VAL A 809 -3.50 -10.89 -46.11
N TYR A 810 -2.41 -10.37 -45.54
CA TYR A 810 -1.06 -10.71 -45.95
C TYR A 810 -0.24 -11.19 -44.76
N ASP A 811 0.43 -12.33 -44.93
CA ASP A 811 1.47 -12.75 -44.00
C ASP A 811 2.82 -12.26 -44.52
N VAL A 812 3.54 -11.56 -43.67
CA VAL A 812 4.86 -10.98 -43.98
C VAL A 812 5.90 -11.68 -43.13
N TYR A 813 6.81 -12.40 -43.76
CA TYR A 813 7.95 -13.06 -43.15
C TYR A 813 9.19 -12.19 -43.27
N ILE A 814 10.05 -12.26 -42.26
CA ILE A 814 11.38 -11.67 -42.28
C ILE A 814 12.39 -12.78 -42.06
N THR A 815 13.36 -12.84 -42.95
CA THR A 815 14.55 -13.68 -42.81
C THR A 815 15.74 -12.76 -42.58
N LYS A 816 16.40 -12.92 -41.44
CA LYS A 816 17.57 -12.13 -41.06
C LYS A 816 18.77 -13.04 -40.75
N PRO A 817 20.01 -12.57 -40.91
CA PRO A 817 21.19 -13.36 -40.55
C PRO A 817 21.20 -13.71 -39.04
N SER A 818 21.73 -14.88 -38.68
CA SER A 818 21.92 -15.24 -37.27
C SER A 818 22.82 -14.22 -36.58
N GLN A 819 22.70 -14.09 -35.26
CA GLN A 819 23.60 -13.26 -34.44
C GLN A 819 24.96 -13.93 -34.19
N TYR A 820 25.12 -15.20 -34.57
CA TYR A 820 26.34 -15.97 -34.38
C TYR A 820 26.95 -16.33 -35.73
N ALA A 821 28.28 -16.36 -35.78
CA ALA A 821 29.02 -16.76 -36.97
C ALA A 821 28.74 -18.25 -37.31
N GLY A 822 28.50 -18.55 -38.58
CA GLY A 822 28.30 -19.93 -39.06
C GLY A 822 26.92 -20.54 -38.77
N GLU A 823 26.01 -19.81 -38.14
CA GLU A 823 24.64 -20.28 -37.91
C GLU A 823 23.68 -19.92 -39.06
N PRO A 824 22.62 -20.73 -39.29
CA PRO A 824 21.66 -20.50 -40.37
C PRO A 824 20.85 -19.20 -40.17
N GLU A 825 20.38 -18.62 -41.28
CA GLU A 825 19.48 -17.46 -41.27
C GLU A 825 18.20 -17.75 -40.46
N GLN A 826 17.72 -16.76 -39.71
CA GLN A 826 16.52 -16.85 -38.88
C GLN A 826 15.32 -16.26 -39.62
N ARG A 827 14.40 -17.12 -40.04
CA ARG A 827 13.10 -16.75 -40.62
C ARG A 827 12.01 -16.74 -39.57
N PHE A 828 11.18 -15.69 -39.54
CA PHE A 828 10.02 -15.60 -38.65
C PHE A 828 8.87 -14.82 -39.30
N LEU A 829 7.64 -15.12 -38.88
CA LEU A 829 6.44 -14.37 -39.27
C LEU A 829 6.41 -13.03 -38.54
N TRP A 830 6.57 -11.93 -39.26
CA TRP A 830 6.64 -10.56 -38.73
C TRP A 830 5.27 -9.92 -38.62
N GLN A 831 4.44 -10.05 -39.64
CA GLN A 831 3.02 -9.70 -39.61
C GLN A 831 2.19 -10.89 -40.07
N ASP A 832 1.10 -11.16 -39.36
CA ASP A 832 0.14 -12.22 -39.65
C ASP A 832 -1.20 -11.55 -39.97
N ASN A 833 -1.86 -11.96 -41.04
CA ASN A 833 -3.15 -11.44 -41.49
C ASN A 833 -3.19 -9.89 -41.61
N TYR A 834 -2.11 -9.28 -42.11
CA TYR A 834 -2.01 -7.84 -42.28
C TYR A 834 -2.96 -7.35 -43.38
N THR A 835 -3.77 -6.32 -43.09
CA THR A 835 -4.78 -5.82 -44.04
C THR A 835 -4.27 -4.70 -44.96
N GLY A 836 -3.14 -4.09 -44.61
CA GLY A 836 -2.55 -3.01 -45.41
C GLY A 836 -1.63 -3.55 -46.50
N THR A 837 -1.05 -2.63 -47.27
CA THR A 837 -0.14 -2.93 -48.38
C THR A 837 1.20 -2.22 -48.27
N SER A 838 1.50 -1.62 -47.11
CA SER A 838 2.77 -0.91 -46.84
C SER A 838 3.17 -1.01 -45.36
N LEU A 839 4.44 -1.26 -45.06
CA LEU A 839 4.96 -1.45 -43.69
C LEU A 839 6.33 -0.80 -43.50
N GLU A 840 6.52 -0.09 -42.40
CA GLU A 840 7.84 0.43 -42.01
C GLU A 840 8.56 -0.55 -41.06
N ARG A 841 9.86 -0.76 -41.30
CA ARG A 841 10.74 -1.66 -40.54
C ARG A 841 12.01 -0.91 -40.14
N GLY A 842 12.11 -0.55 -38.86
CA GLY A 842 13.31 -0.04 -38.20
C GLY A 842 12.99 0.48 -36.79
N PRO A 843 13.96 1.04 -36.06
CA PRO A 843 15.38 1.17 -36.43
C PRO A 843 16.10 -0.19 -36.56
N ASN A 844 16.93 -0.37 -37.59
CA ASN A 844 17.59 -1.64 -37.87
C ASN A 844 19.01 -1.72 -37.29
N PHE A 845 19.29 -2.82 -36.57
CA PHE A 845 20.59 -3.07 -35.93
C PHE A 845 21.21 -4.43 -36.23
N ARG A 846 20.63 -5.19 -37.17
CA ARG A 846 21.11 -6.52 -37.56
C ARG A 846 21.94 -6.40 -38.83
N ARG A 847 23.22 -6.76 -38.76
CA ARG A 847 24.15 -6.68 -39.88
C ARG A 847 23.92 -7.81 -40.89
N GLY A 848 24.05 -7.49 -42.18
CA GLY A 848 23.89 -8.41 -43.31
C GLY A 848 22.57 -8.26 -44.06
N THR A 849 22.31 -9.16 -45.02
CA THR A 849 21.13 -9.11 -45.90
C THR A 849 19.88 -9.61 -45.17
N ILE A 850 18.83 -8.80 -45.17
CA ILE A 850 17.53 -9.10 -44.60
C ILE A 850 16.53 -9.26 -45.74
N LYS A 851 15.91 -10.43 -45.82
CA LYS A 851 14.86 -10.76 -46.80
C LYS A 851 13.50 -10.58 -46.17
N VAL A 852 12.55 -10.10 -46.97
CA VAL A 852 11.15 -9.92 -46.62
C VAL A 852 10.32 -10.68 -47.62
N GLU A 853 9.50 -11.62 -47.15
CA GLU A 853 8.60 -12.39 -48.01
C GLU A 853 7.15 -12.08 -47.64
N VAL A 854 6.29 -11.85 -48.62
CA VAL A 854 4.88 -11.56 -48.43
C VAL A 854 4.04 -12.60 -49.16
N GLN A 855 3.07 -13.22 -48.46
CA GLN A 855 2.07 -14.11 -49.06
C GLN A 855 0.65 -13.55 -48.84
N PRO A 856 -0.24 -13.58 -49.84
CA PRO A 856 -1.64 -13.22 -49.65
C PRO A 856 -2.43 -14.42 -49.11
N CYS A 857 -3.29 -14.20 -48.13
CA CYS A 857 -4.15 -15.20 -47.52
C CYS A 857 -5.62 -14.78 -47.60
N THR A 858 -6.49 -15.75 -47.82
CA THR A 858 -7.94 -15.53 -47.74
C THR A 858 -8.34 -15.25 -46.29
N LEU A 859 -9.50 -14.62 -46.09
CA LEU A 859 -10.07 -14.42 -44.75
C LEU A 859 -10.36 -15.73 -44.00
N SER A 860 -10.43 -16.85 -44.72
CA SER A 860 -10.57 -18.22 -44.18
C SER A 860 -9.24 -18.88 -43.79
N GLY A 861 -8.10 -18.19 -43.94
CA GLY A 861 -6.80 -18.63 -43.46
C GLY A 861 -6.02 -19.58 -44.39
N GLN A 862 -6.44 -19.74 -45.65
CA GLN A 862 -5.60 -20.40 -46.65
C GLN A 862 -4.75 -19.37 -47.40
N CYS A 863 -3.44 -19.61 -47.46
CA CYS A 863 -2.45 -18.70 -48.03
C CYS A 863 -1.97 -19.14 -49.41
N GLY A 864 -1.73 -18.15 -50.26
CA GLY A 864 -1.09 -18.28 -51.56
C GLY A 864 0.44 -18.37 -51.49
N GLN A 865 1.09 -18.17 -52.63
CA GLN A 865 2.54 -18.18 -52.79
C GLN A 865 3.21 -16.93 -52.23
N LEU A 866 4.47 -17.10 -51.81
CA LEU A 866 5.35 -16.05 -51.30
C LEU A 866 5.98 -15.23 -52.43
N THR A 867 6.12 -13.92 -52.22
CA THR A 867 6.94 -12.98 -53.02
C THR A 867 8.04 -12.40 -52.13
N GLU A 868 9.29 -12.28 -52.60
CA GLU A 868 10.45 -11.84 -51.80
C GLU A 868 11.04 -10.49 -52.27
N VAL A 869 11.54 -9.68 -51.33
CA VAL A 869 12.42 -8.51 -51.54
C VAL A 869 13.51 -8.48 -50.45
N ALA A 870 14.66 -7.82 -50.65
CA ALA A 870 15.74 -7.76 -49.67
C ALA A 870 16.40 -6.39 -49.55
N PHE A 871 17.00 -6.12 -48.39
CA PHE A 871 17.85 -4.95 -48.10
C PHE A 871 18.96 -5.33 -47.12
N GLN A 872 20.03 -4.53 -47.00
CA GLN A 872 21.21 -4.87 -46.20
C GLN A 872 21.76 -3.69 -45.40
N LEU A 873 22.40 -4.00 -44.27
CA LEU A 873 23.09 -3.01 -43.41
C LEU A 873 24.60 -3.02 -43.68
N THR A 874 25.16 -1.89 -44.14
CA THR A 874 26.52 -1.78 -44.71
C THR A 874 27.50 -0.93 -43.89
N ASP A 875 27.12 -0.47 -42.70
CA ASP A 875 27.92 0.44 -41.89
C ASP A 875 29.35 -0.09 -41.58
N SER A 876 30.31 0.82 -41.56
CA SER A 876 31.74 0.51 -41.38
C SER A 876 32.17 0.42 -39.91
N HIS A 877 31.35 0.94 -38.99
CA HIS A 877 31.61 0.91 -37.54
C HIS A 877 30.37 0.40 -36.79
N LEU A 878 30.58 -0.17 -35.60
CA LEU A 878 29.46 -0.47 -34.71
C LEU A 878 28.93 0.81 -34.04
N PRO A 879 27.65 0.83 -33.61
CA PRO A 879 27.12 1.97 -32.87
C PRO A 879 27.88 2.20 -31.57
N THR A 880 27.85 3.45 -31.10
CA THR A 880 28.52 3.88 -29.87
C THR A 880 28.07 3.07 -28.65
N VAL A 881 29.04 2.69 -27.82
CA VAL A 881 28.80 2.07 -26.51
C VAL A 881 28.53 3.19 -25.51
N THR A 882 27.47 3.07 -24.72
CA THR A 882 27.11 4.02 -23.67
C THR A 882 27.24 3.40 -22.29
N PHE A 883 27.80 4.15 -21.34
CA PHE A 883 27.83 3.79 -19.94
C PHE A 883 26.52 4.19 -19.24
N GLU A 884 26.14 3.43 -18.22
CA GLU A 884 25.16 3.90 -17.23
C GLU A 884 25.76 5.02 -16.37
N PRO A 885 24.97 6.04 -15.98
CA PRO A 885 25.47 7.14 -15.16
C PRO A 885 26.00 6.66 -13.81
N LEU A 886 27.18 7.16 -13.42
CA LEU A 886 27.71 6.98 -12.07
C LEU A 886 27.04 7.95 -11.07
N PRO A 887 27.11 7.68 -9.75
CA PRO A 887 26.69 8.64 -8.72
C PRO A 887 27.35 10.01 -8.91
N GLU A 888 26.64 11.10 -8.58
CA GLU A 888 27.13 12.48 -8.73
C GLU A 888 28.49 12.75 -8.05
N ARG A 889 28.81 12.00 -6.98
CA ARG A 889 30.08 12.09 -6.25
C ARG A 889 30.67 10.71 -6.02
N VAL A 890 31.96 10.58 -6.29
CA VAL A 890 32.71 9.34 -6.14
C VAL A 890 33.96 9.62 -5.31
N PHE A 891 34.31 8.74 -4.38
CA PHE A 891 35.40 8.98 -3.43
C PHE A 891 36.55 7.98 -3.58
N THR A 892 37.76 8.39 -3.17
CA THR A 892 38.90 7.47 -3.05
C THR A 892 38.56 6.29 -2.14
N HIS A 893 39.00 5.10 -2.53
CA HIS A 893 38.77 3.78 -1.94
C HIS A 893 37.33 3.24 -2.05
N GLN A 894 36.41 4.01 -2.65
CA GLN A 894 35.08 3.52 -3.02
C GLN A 894 35.18 2.57 -4.23
N THR A 895 34.39 1.49 -4.20
CA THR A 895 34.21 0.60 -5.36
C THR A 895 32.88 0.93 -6.04
N VAL A 896 32.92 1.21 -7.33
CA VAL A 896 31.71 1.43 -8.15
C VAL A 896 31.55 0.31 -9.17
N THR A 897 30.32 0.11 -9.65
CA THR A 897 30.06 -0.80 -10.78
C THR A 897 29.90 0.03 -12.05
N LEU A 898 30.85 -0.12 -12.96
CA LEU A 898 30.76 0.37 -14.33
C LEU A 898 29.85 -0.57 -15.10
N GLN A 899 28.82 -0.07 -15.75
CA GLN A 899 27.92 -0.86 -16.60
C GLN A 899 27.77 -0.16 -17.94
N TRP A 900 27.77 -0.92 -19.03
CA TRP A 900 27.70 -0.37 -20.39
C TRP A 900 26.85 -1.23 -21.31
N GLN A 901 26.40 -0.63 -22.40
CA GLN A 901 25.67 -1.32 -23.47
C GLN A 901 25.79 -0.55 -24.78
N ILE A 902 25.59 -1.23 -25.91
CA ILE A 902 25.21 -0.54 -27.15
C ILE A 902 23.69 -0.26 -27.05
N HIS A 903 23.08 0.46 -27.99
CA HIS A 903 21.63 0.65 -28.08
C HIS A 903 20.83 -0.62 -27.71
N GLU A 904 19.71 -0.50 -26.99
CA GLU A 904 18.94 -1.64 -26.43
C GLU A 904 18.48 -2.70 -27.46
N PHE A 905 18.31 -2.30 -28.72
CA PHE A 905 17.94 -3.18 -29.85
C PHE A 905 19.14 -3.85 -30.54
N PHE A 906 20.36 -3.48 -30.17
CA PHE A 906 21.58 -4.08 -30.69
C PHE A 906 21.84 -5.41 -29.97
N GLN A 907 21.69 -6.52 -30.70
CA GLN A 907 21.81 -7.88 -30.16
C GLN A 907 22.87 -8.71 -30.90
N GLU A 908 23.88 -8.05 -31.48
CA GLU A 908 24.98 -8.77 -32.12
C GLU A 908 25.94 -9.37 -31.07
N HIS A 909 26.58 -10.47 -31.43
CA HIS A 909 27.63 -11.06 -30.61
C HIS A 909 28.91 -10.24 -30.76
N VAL A 910 29.30 -9.55 -29.68
CA VAL A 910 30.45 -8.63 -29.66
C VAL A 910 31.36 -8.94 -28.48
N SER A 911 32.66 -8.64 -28.62
CA SER A 911 33.54 -8.48 -27.45
C SER A 911 33.62 -7.01 -27.07
N TYR A 912 33.51 -6.73 -25.78
CA TYR A 912 33.81 -5.43 -25.19
C TYR A 912 35.21 -5.43 -24.60
N THR A 913 35.99 -4.41 -24.87
CA THR A 913 37.28 -4.17 -24.21
C THR A 913 37.19 -2.88 -23.42
N LEU A 914 37.34 -2.98 -22.09
CA LEU A 914 37.24 -1.85 -21.17
C LEU A 914 38.63 -1.28 -20.89
N TYR A 915 38.74 0.04 -20.99
CA TYR A 915 39.94 0.81 -20.70
C TYR A 915 39.66 1.84 -19.61
N VAL A 916 40.70 2.21 -18.88
CA VAL A 916 40.71 3.37 -17.98
C VAL A 916 41.95 4.22 -18.21
N LYS A 917 41.75 5.53 -18.23
CA LYS A 917 42.82 6.52 -18.09
C LYS A 917 42.82 7.00 -16.64
N LEU A 918 43.92 6.73 -15.93
CA LEU A 918 44.10 7.09 -14.53
C LEU A 918 44.44 8.59 -14.38
N PRO A 919 44.16 9.21 -13.21
CA PRO A 919 44.52 10.60 -12.94
C PRO A 919 46.00 10.89 -13.21
N GLY A 920 46.26 11.91 -14.02
CA GLY A 920 47.62 12.34 -14.37
C GLY A 920 48.36 11.43 -15.37
N GLN A 921 47.73 10.35 -15.85
CA GLN A 921 48.30 9.49 -16.90
C GLN A 921 47.72 9.83 -18.28
N GLN A 922 48.55 9.72 -19.31
CA GLN A 922 48.10 9.91 -20.70
C GLN A 922 47.77 8.60 -21.42
N GLN A 923 48.26 7.45 -20.94
CA GLN A 923 48.01 6.15 -21.56
C GLN A 923 46.75 5.48 -20.98
N LEU A 924 46.02 4.81 -21.86
CA LEU A 924 44.90 3.95 -21.49
C LEU A 924 45.43 2.61 -20.95
N THR A 925 44.90 2.19 -19.81
CA THR A 925 45.15 0.87 -19.21
C THR A 925 43.96 -0.03 -19.49
N MET A 926 44.20 -1.21 -20.07
CA MET A 926 43.14 -2.20 -20.30
C MET A 926 42.76 -2.88 -18.97
N LEU A 927 41.48 -2.83 -18.63
CA LEU A 927 40.94 -3.45 -17.41
C LEU A 927 40.41 -4.87 -17.65
N GLY A 928 39.91 -5.16 -18.84
CA GLY A 928 39.43 -6.49 -19.20
C GLY A 928 38.77 -6.56 -20.56
N GLU A 929 38.64 -7.78 -21.07
CA GLU A 929 37.84 -8.13 -22.24
C GLU A 929 36.63 -8.94 -21.78
N PHE A 930 35.46 -8.65 -22.34
CA PHE A 930 34.20 -9.25 -21.97
C PHE A 930 33.46 -9.76 -23.21
N ASP A 931 33.03 -11.01 -23.20
CA ASP A 931 32.20 -11.55 -24.28
C ASP A 931 30.71 -11.34 -23.97
N SER A 932 29.98 -10.67 -24.87
CA SER A 932 28.57 -10.29 -24.66
C SER A 932 27.62 -11.48 -24.47
N ARG A 933 28.05 -12.70 -24.75
CA ARG A 933 27.27 -13.93 -24.56
C ARG A 933 27.45 -14.54 -23.17
N THR A 934 28.67 -14.58 -22.66
CA THR A 934 29.01 -15.31 -21.43
C THR A 934 29.07 -14.39 -20.22
N GLU A 935 29.33 -13.11 -20.44
CA GLU A 935 29.61 -12.16 -19.39
C GLU A 935 28.62 -11.00 -19.44
N LYS A 936 28.26 -10.50 -18.26
CA LYS A 936 27.45 -9.29 -18.16
C LYS A 936 28.36 -8.10 -18.45
N SER A 937 27.86 -7.10 -19.17
CA SER A 937 28.57 -5.85 -19.49
C SER A 937 28.71 -4.93 -18.28
N ARG A 938 29.37 -5.44 -17.23
CA ARG A 938 29.61 -4.74 -15.96
C ARG A 938 30.98 -5.08 -15.40
N PHE A 939 31.62 -4.11 -14.75
CA PHE A 939 32.91 -4.27 -14.09
C PHE A 939 32.96 -3.47 -12.79
N GLN A 940 33.50 -4.05 -11.72
CA GLN A 940 33.70 -3.33 -10.45
C GLN A 940 35.08 -2.68 -10.44
N TYR A 941 35.10 -1.36 -10.23
CA TYR A 941 36.34 -0.58 -10.20
C TYR A 941 36.47 0.18 -8.88
N GLN A 942 37.64 0.10 -8.25
CA GLN A 942 37.95 0.83 -7.03
C GLN A 942 38.86 2.03 -7.34
N PHE A 943 38.45 3.22 -6.91
CA PHE A 943 39.27 4.43 -7.06
C PHE A 943 40.38 4.42 -6.01
N THR A 944 41.63 4.58 -6.39
CA THR A 944 42.77 4.61 -5.43
C THR A 944 43.22 6.03 -5.15
N ASP A 945 43.29 6.84 -6.20
CA ASP A 945 43.82 8.21 -6.17
C ASP A 945 42.73 9.23 -6.45
N ALA A 946 42.86 10.43 -5.90
CA ALA A 946 41.94 11.53 -6.18
C ALA A 946 42.26 12.17 -7.54
N GLY A 947 41.24 12.51 -8.33
CA GLY A 947 41.38 13.11 -9.65
C GLY A 947 40.42 12.55 -10.69
N GLU A 948 40.61 12.95 -11.94
CA GLU A 948 39.77 12.58 -13.08
C GLU A 948 40.17 11.21 -13.65
N TYR A 949 39.21 10.29 -13.73
CA TYR A 949 39.32 9.01 -14.42
C TYR A 949 38.44 9.05 -15.67
N ILE A 950 38.97 8.54 -16.79
CA ILE A 950 38.18 8.41 -18.03
C ILE A 950 38.10 6.93 -18.37
N PHE A 951 36.89 6.39 -18.36
CA PHE A 951 36.61 5.01 -18.77
C PHE A 951 36.14 4.99 -20.22
N SER A 952 36.62 4.05 -21.01
CA SER A 952 36.23 3.90 -22.43
C SER A 952 36.02 2.42 -22.73
N VAL A 953 35.02 2.09 -23.56
CA VAL A 953 34.73 0.71 -23.98
C VAL A 953 34.64 0.63 -25.49
N GLN A 954 35.44 -0.26 -26.08
CA GLN A 954 35.33 -0.61 -27.48
C GLN A 954 34.59 -1.94 -27.64
N ALA A 955 33.53 -1.96 -28.44
CA ALA A 955 32.85 -3.17 -28.85
C ALA A 955 33.34 -3.61 -30.24
N CYS A 956 33.63 -4.89 -30.44
CA CYS A 956 34.04 -5.43 -31.74
C CYS A 956 33.16 -6.63 -32.13
N ASP A 957 32.67 -6.65 -33.38
CA ASP A 957 31.80 -7.71 -33.90
C ASP A 957 32.58 -9.01 -34.09
N LYS A 958 32.20 -10.04 -33.31
CA LYS A 958 32.83 -11.36 -33.37
C LYS A 958 32.59 -12.07 -34.70
N LYS A 959 31.52 -11.76 -35.43
CA LYS A 959 31.27 -12.35 -36.77
C LYS A 959 32.30 -11.95 -37.80
N THR A 960 32.86 -10.76 -37.64
CA THR A 960 33.90 -10.24 -38.54
C THR A 960 35.30 -10.56 -38.05
N ASN A 961 35.44 -11.47 -37.07
CA ASN A 961 36.68 -11.70 -36.33
C ASN A 961 37.28 -10.40 -35.76
N GLY A 962 36.43 -9.45 -35.36
CA GLY A 962 36.87 -8.17 -34.78
C GLY A 962 37.36 -7.14 -35.80
N ALA A 963 37.13 -7.33 -37.11
CA ALA A 963 37.49 -6.34 -38.13
C ALA A 963 36.63 -5.06 -38.05
N ILE A 964 35.45 -5.14 -37.43
CA ILE A 964 34.53 -4.01 -37.29
C ILE A 964 34.24 -3.75 -35.82
N CYS A 965 34.59 -2.55 -35.38
CA CYS A 965 34.47 -2.12 -33.99
C CYS A 965 33.73 -0.79 -33.86
N SER A 966 33.25 -0.51 -32.66
CA SER A 966 32.82 0.83 -32.29
C SER A 966 34.04 1.74 -32.17
N ILE A 967 33.81 3.04 -32.34
CA ILE A 967 34.82 4.06 -32.07
C ILE A 967 35.03 4.09 -30.55
N LEU A 968 36.28 4.01 -30.09
CA LEU A 968 36.61 3.94 -28.66
C LEU A 968 36.30 5.28 -27.94
N GLU A 969 36.69 6.39 -28.57
CA GLU A 969 36.56 7.75 -28.03
C GLU A 969 35.09 8.21 -27.88
N SER A 970 34.15 7.59 -28.60
CA SER A 970 32.73 7.95 -28.48
C SER A 970 32.06 7.38 -27.22
N SER A 971 32.76 6.52 -26.46
CA SER A 971 32.22 5.81 -25.30
C SER A 971 32.71 6.34 -23.96
N GLU A 972 33.34 7.52 -23.91
CA GLU A 972 34.00 8.01 -22.70
C GLU A 972 33.03 8.35 -21.56
N LEU A 973 33.32 7.82 -20.37
CA LEU A 973 32.69 8.16 -19.10
C LEU A 973 33.74 8.79 -18.19
N VAL A 974 33.51 10.04 -17.80
CA VAL A 974 34.39 10.78 -16.90
C VAL A 974 33.89 10.66 -15.46
N ALA A 975 34.75 10.23 -14.55
CA ALA A 975 34.49 10.18 -13.12
C ALA A 975 35.55 10.97 -12.35
N ASN A 976 35.12 11.93 -11.54
CA ASN A 976 36.02 12.70 -10.67
C ASN A 976 36.00 12.12 -9.26
N ALA A 977 37.09 11.46 -8.87
CA ALA A 977 37.23 10.88 -7.54
C ALA A 977 37.74 11.94 -6.55
N GLU A 978 36.96 12.24 -5.51
CA GLU A 978 37.32 13.15 -4.44
C GLU A 978 37.93 12.41 -3.23
N PRO A 979 38.82 13.05 -2.44
CA PRO A 979 39.24 12.48 -1.15
C PRO A 979 38.05 12.38 -0.19
N LEU A 980 37.82 11.21 0.42
CA LEU A 980 36.76 11.03 1.40
C LEU A 980 37.07 11.80 2.70
N ARG A 981 36.27 12.84 3.01
CA ARG A 981 36.39 13.61 4.26
C ARG A 981 35.33 13.16 5.27
N LEU A 982 35.74 12.36 6.26
CA LEU A 982 34.89 11.92 7.37
C LEU A 982 35.15 12.80 8.61
N THR A 983 34.15 13.56 9.04
CA THR A 983 34.24 14.42 10.22
C THR A 983 33.46 13.83 11.38
N LEU A 984 34.07 13.76 12.56
CA LEU A 984 33.48 13.36 13.84
C LEU A 984 33.27 14.60 14.72
N SER A 985 32.09 14.76 15.30
CA SER A 985 31.74 15.82 16.25
C SER A 985 31.07 15.24 17.49
N VAL A 986 31.01 16.04 18.58
CA VAL A 986 30.25 15.70 19.79
C VAL A 986 29.31 16.84 20.14
N GLU A 987 28.03 16.53 20.35
CA GLU A 987 27.01 17.49 20.74
C GLU A 987 26.12 16.87 21.82
N ASN A 988 26.01 17.54 22.98
CA ASN A 988 25.19 17.09 24.11
C ASN A 988 25.43 15.64 24.58
N GLY A 989 26.66 15.13 24.45
CA GLY A 989 27.01 13.75 24.86
C GLY A 989 26.82 12.69 23.76
N ASN A 990 26.31 13.07 22.59
CA ASN A 990 26.24 12.20 21.42
C ASN A 990 27.37 12.50 20.44
N LEU A 991 28.12 11.47 20.06
CA LEU A 991 29.04 11.52 18.93
C LEU A 991 28.24 11.42 17.63
N GLN A 992 28.59 12.23 16.64
CA GLN A 992 27.97 12.22 15.31
C GLN A 992 29.02 12.34 14.22
N TRP A 993 28.82 11.69 13.08
CA TRP A 993 29.73 11.78 11.94
C TRP A 993 29.01 11.84 10.59
N THR A 994 29.73 12.29 9.57
CA THR A 994 29.21 12.45 8.21
C THR A 994 28.68 11.13 7.64
N ASP A 995 27.44 11.13 7.15
CA ASP A 995 26.85 10.01 6.42
C ASP A 995 27.52 9.83 5.05
N VAL A 996 27.90 8.61 4.70
CA VAL A 996 28.64 8.29 3.47
C VAL A 996 27.88 7.22 2.71
N ALA A 997 27.46 7.52 1.49
CA ALA A 997 26.69 6.59 0.66
C ALA A 997 27.48 5.31 0.30
N GLN A 998 26.78 4.18 0.19
CA GLN A 998 27.31 2.88 -0.26
C GLN A 998 28.37 2.21 0.65
N ILE A 999 28.46 2.60 1.93
CA ILE A 999 29.29 1.92 2.91
C ILE A 999 28.64 0.62 3.41
N SER A 1000 29.45 -0.32 3.90
CA SER A 1000 28.98 -1.53 4.57
C SER A 1000 28.73 -1.30 6.07
N HIS A 1001 29.67 -0.65 6.76
CA HIS A 1001 29.59 -0.33 8.19
C HIS A 1001 30.60 0.76 8.59
N TYR A 1002 30.43 1.33 9.78
CA TYR A 1002 31.45 2.18 10.42
C TYR A 1002 32.21 1.40 11.49
N LEU A 1003 33.47 1.76 11.72
CA LEU A 1003 34.25 1.30 12.86
C LEU A 1003 34.54 2.51 13.77
N LEU A 1004 34.09 2.42 15.02
CA LEU A 1004 34.30 3.42 16.07
C LEU A 1004 35.28 2.86 17.11
N GLU A 1005 36.30 3.63 17.44
CA GLU A 1005 37.25 3.28 18.50
C GLU A 1005 37.28 4.34 19.60
N VAL A 1006 37.56 3.89 20.81
CA VAL A 1006 37.75 4.71 22.01
C VAL A 1006 39.09 4.42 22.68
N ALA A 1007 39.71 5.45 23.24
CA ALA A 1007 40.89 5.33 24.09
C ALA A 1007 40.70 6.10 25.40
N ASP A 1008 41.13 5.51 26.52
CA ASP A 1008 41.11 6.16 27.83
C ASP A 1008 42.14 7.30 27.87
N CYS A 1009 41.64 8.50 28.19
CA CYS A 1009 42.40 9.74 28.26
C CYS A 1009 42.43 10.35 29.67
N THR A 1010 42.07 9.60 30.70
CA THR A 1010 42.04 10.07 32.11
C THR A 1010 43.40 10.56 32.62
N GLN A 1011 44.51 10.01 32.09
CA GLN A 1011 45.90 10.42 32.41
C GLN A 1011 46.48 11.47 31.42
N GLY A 1012 45.64 12.02 30.53
CA GLY A 1012 46.01 13.03 29.54
C GLY A 1012 46.43 12.45 28.19
N CYS A 1013 45.71 12.85 27.14
CA CYS A 1013 46.00 12.55 25.74
C CYS A 1013 46.66 13.76 25.08
N THR A 1014 47.95 13.66 24.79
CA THR A 1014 48.71 14.69 24.07
C THR A 1014 49.29 14.09 22.81
N ASN A 1015 49.43 14.90 21.75
CA ASN A 1015 50.06 14.50 20.49
C ASN A 1015 51.50 14.06 20.76
N GLY A 1016 51.73 12.74 20.88
CA GLY A 1016 53.03 12.15 21.20
C GLY A 1016 52.98 10.88 22.05
N LYS A 1017 51.88 10.58 22.73
CA LYS A 1017 51.67 9.28 23.42
C LYS A 1017 50.88 8.32 22.55
N VAL A 1018 51.36 7.08 22.43
CA VAL A 1018 50.61 5.98 21.79
C VAL A 1018 49.39 5.67 22.65
N LEU A 1019 48.20 5.94 22.12
CA LEU A 1019 46.93 5.62 22.77
C LEU A 1019 46.54 4.17 22.48
N ASN A 1020 46.05 3.47 23.50
CA ASN A 1020 45.55 2.10 23.35
C ASN A 1020 44.07 2.14 22.94
N TRP A 1021 43.81 1.90 21.65
CA TRP A 1021 42.48 2.00 21.06
C TRP A 1021 41.69 0.69 21.22
N GLN A 1022 40.43 0.81 21.63
CA GLN A 1022 39.48 -0.29 21.76
C GLN A 1022 38.30 -0.07 20.83
N ASN A 1023 37.89 -1.12 20.11
CA ASN A 1023 36.73 -1.08 19.22
C ASN A 1023 35.42 -1.04 20.03
N ILE A 1024 34.52 -0.14 19.63
CA ILE A 1024 33.14 -0.09 20.09
C ILE A 1024 32.28 -0.80 19.03
N PRO A 1025 31.56 -1.87 19.39
CA PRO A 1025 30.66 -2.54 18.46
C PRO A 1025 29.49 -1.63 18.09
N LEU A 1026 29.32 -1.37 16.80
CA LEU A 1026 28.18 -0.65 16.21
C LEU A 1026 27.21 -1.63 15.56
N SER A 1027 25.93 -1.29 15.47
CA SER A 1027 24.90 -2.20 14.90
C SER A 1027 24.75 -2.13 13.37
N GLY A 1028 25.59 -1.36 12.66
CA GLY A 1028 25.55 -1.23 11.20
C GLY A 1028 25.97 0.17 10.71
N ALA A 1029 25.19 0.77 9.80
CA ALA A 1029 25.39 2.10 9.22
C ALA A 1029 24.93 3.26 10.14
N GLN A 1030 25.06 3.10 11.46
CA GLN A 1030 24.72 4.18 12.40
C GLN A 1030 25.68 5.36 12.19
N THR A 1031 25.15 6.59 12.22
CA THR A 1031 25.92 7.84 12.08
C THR A 1031 26.11 8.59 13.40
N HIS A 1032 25.72 7.96 14.51
CA HIS A 1032 25.82 8.52 15.84
C HIS A 1032 26.04 7.44 16.91
N TYR A 1033 26.62 7.83 18.05
CA TYR A 1033 26.83 6.99 19.22
C TYR A 1033 26.66 7.79 20.52
N ASP A 1034 25.92 7.24 21.48
CA ASP A 1034 25.72 7.84 22.80
C ASP A 1034 26.94 7.57 23.70
N ALA A 1035 27.77 8.59 23.88
CA ALA A 1035 28.99 8.51 24.69
C ALA A 1035 28.77 8.78 26.18
N SER A 1036 27.53 9.09 26.61
CA SER A 1036 27.20 9.43 28.00
C SER A 1036 27.42 8.28 29.00
N LYS A 1037 27.51 7.04 28.50
CA LYS A 1037 27.67 5.82 29.31
C LYS A 1037 29.13 5.48 29.64
N VAL A 1038 30.09 6.17 29.04
CA VAL A 1038 31.53 5.92 29.24
C VAL A 1038 32.02 6.78 30.41
N THR A 1039 32.72 6.22 31.39
CA THR A 1039 33.19 7.00 32.56
C THR A 1039 34.60 7.54 32.34
N GLY A 1040 34.80 8.86 32.48
CA GLY A 1040 36.11 9.51 32.39
C GLY A 1040 36.42 10.11 31.01
N LEU A 1041 37.44 10.99 30.95
CA LEU A 1041 37.88 11.63 29.71
C LEU A 1041 38.36 10.58 28.72
N SER A 1042 37.77 10.53 27.53
CA SER A 1042 38.11 9.55 26.48
C SER A 1042 38.25 10.21 25.11
N ALA A 1043 39.12 9.66 24.25
CA ALA A 1043 39.24 10.06 22.84
C ALA A 1043 38.50 9.09 21.94
N TYR A 1044 37.85 9.61 20.90
CA TYR A 1044 37.09 8.84 19.91
C TYR A 1044 37.58 9.14 18.49
N ARG A 1045 37.53 8.12 17.63
CA ARG A 1045 37.77 8.23 16.19
C ARG A 1045 36.89 7.24 15.43
N VAL A 1046 36.46 7.61 14.23
CA VAL A 1046 35.62 6.75 13.38
C VAL A 1046 36.22 6.61 11.99
N LYS A 1047 36.01 5.48 11.32
CA LYS A 1047 36.30 5.31 9.89
C LYS A 1047 35.15 4.59 9.20
N ALA A 1048 34.95 4.88 7.92
CA ALA A 1048 33.91 4.27 7.09
C ALA A 1048 34.47 3.07 6.33
N CYS A 1049 33.79 1.93 6.37
CA CYS A 1049 34.21 0.70 5.70
C CYS A 1049 33.23 0.31 4.59
N PHE A 1050 33.74 0.20 3.36
CA PHE A 1050 32.99 -0.25 2.19
C PHE A 1050 32.95 -1.79 2.10
N SER A 1051 33.88 -2.47 2.76
CA SER A 1051 33.89 -3.91 3.02
C SER A 1051 34.69 -4.20 4.30
N ASP A 1052 34.75 -5.46 4.73
CA ASP A 1052 35.55 -5.89 5.89
C ASP A 1052 37.06 -5.62 5.75
N THR A 1053 37.53 -5.38 4.52
CA THR A 1053 38.95 -5.16 4.21
C THR A 1053 39.24 -3.75 3.67
N ILE A 1054 38.21 -3.02 3.24
CA ILE A 1054 38.35 -1.70 2.59
C ILE A 1054 37.68 -0.66 3.45
N CYS A 1055 38.49 0.18 4.10
CA CYS A 1055 38.02 1.29 4.91
C CYS A 1055 38.76 2.58 4.58
N SER A 1056 38.12 3.71 4.88
CA SER A 1056 38.75 5.01 4.90
C SER A 1056 39.86 5.09 5.95
N GLY A 1057 40.67 6.15 5.88
CA GLY A 1057 41.46 6.61 7.01
C GLY A 1057 40.56 6.98 8.21
N TRP A 1058 41.16 7.10 9.39
CA TRP A 1058 40.47 7.58 10.58
C TRP A 1058 40.07 9.06 10.43
N SER A 1059 38.90 9.40 10.96
CA SER A 1059 38.42 10.79 11.10
C SER A 1059 39.35 11.62 11.99
N ASN A 1060 39.03 12.90 12.16
CA ASN A 1060 39.54 13.69 13.28
C ASN A 1060 39.24 12.99 14.63
N GLN A 1061 40.09 13.23 15.63
CA GLN A 1061 39.90 12.72 16.98
C GLN A 1061 39.06 13.70 17.80
N VAL A 1062 38.09 13.20 18.55
CA VAL A 1062 37.25 14.01 19.46
C VAL A 1062 37.43 13.54 20.89
N LEU A 1063 37.66 14.48 21.81
CA LEU A 1063 37.71 14.21 23.24
C LEU A 1063 36.33 14.46 23.87
N HIS A 1064 35.88 13.56 24.72
CA HIS A 1064 34.64 13.71 25.49
C HIS A 1064 34.86 13.32 26.95
N ASP A 1065 34.40 14.18 27.88
CA ASP A 1065 34.36 13.91 29.32
C ASP A 1065 32.92 14.14 29.83
N PRO A 1066 32.18 13.08 30.20
CA PRO A 1066 30.81 13.20 30.68
C PRO A 1066 30.71 13.90 32.06
N ASN A 1067 31.81 14.05 32.79
CA ASN A 1067 31.87 14.76 34.07
C ASN A 1067 32.27 16.25 33.93
N ALA A 1068 32.52 16.74 32.70
CA ALA A 1068 32.85 18.13 32.47
C ALA A 1068 31.59 19.00 32.54
N ARG A 1069 31.48 19.86 33.56
CA ARG A 1069 30.48 20.95 33.58
C ARG A 1069 30.91 22.06 32.62
N LEU A 1070 30.01 22.43 31.72
CA LEU A 1070 30.18 23.56 30.81
C LEU A 1070 30.12 24.87 31.61
N LEU A 1071 31.24 25.61 31.67
CA LEU A 1071 31.25 27.02 32.08
C LEU A 1071 31.36 27.86 30.80
N THR A 1072 30.26 28.43 30.35
CA THR A 1072 30.22 29.34 29.20
C THR A 1072 30.44 30.78 29.68
N GLY A 1073 31.58 31.36 29.31
CA GLY A 1073 31.85 32.79 29.41
C GLY A 1073 32.19 33.35 28.01
N LYS A 1074 31.55 34.43 27.59
CA LYS A 1074 31.88 35.12 26.33
C LYS A 1074 33.09 36.03 26.54
N ILE A 1075 34.18 35.77 25.83
CA ILE A 1075 35.29 36.72 25.68
C ILE A 1075 34.90 37.66 24.54
N ALA A 1076 34.83 38.96 24.83
CA ALA A 1076 34.27 39.93 23.90
C ALA A 1076 35.19 40.21 22.70
N GLU A 1077 36.52 40.11 22.83
CA GLU A 1077 37.47 40.21 21.72
C GLU A 1077 38.86 39.68 22.16
N PHE A 1078 39.56 38.96 21.28
CA PHE A 1078 40.93 38.44 21.51
C PHE A 1078 41.76 38.69 20.25
N ASN A 1079 42.56 39.76 20.23
CA ASN A 1079 43.43 40.11 19.10
C ASN A 1079 44.88 39.74 19.40
N THR A 1080 45.46 38.88 18.56
CA THR A 1080 46.85 38.39 18.68
C THR A 1080 47.66 38.83 17.48
N ILE A 1081 48.79 39.49 17.71
CA ILE A 1081 49.74 39.96 16.68
C ILE A 1081 50.75 38.87 16.25
N SER A 1082 50.59 37.64 16.75
CA SER A 1082 51.48 36.49 16.57
C SER A 1082 50.66 35.20 16.50
N SER A 1083 51.09 34.24 15.68
CA SER A 1083 50.48 32.90 15.60
C SER A 1083 50.71 32.05 16.84
N LEU A 1084 51.63 32.45 17.72
CA LEU A 1084 51.98 31.76 18.97
C LEU A 1084 51.62 32.62 20.19
N VAL A 1085 50.70 32.13 21.03
CA VAL A 1085 50.32 32.74 22.32
C VAL A 1085 50.94 31.93 23.46
N ARG A 1086 51.69 32.59 24.36
CA ARG A 1086 52.27 31.97 25.56
C ARG A 1086 51.49 32.35 26.81
N ILE A 1087 51.10 31.37 27.63
CA ILE A 1087 50.25 31.57 28.83
C ILE A 1087 51.03 31.19 30.10
N ARG A 1088 50.90 31.96 31.19
CA ARG A 1088 51.56 31.72 32.49
C ARG A 1088 50.58 31.86 33.67
N ILE A 1089 50.84 31.20 34.79
CA ILE A 1089 50.06 31.30 36.03
C ILE A 1089 50.68 32.37 36.95
N LYS A 1090 49.85 33.13 37.68
CA LYS A 1090 50.30 34.14 38.66
C LYS A 1090 51.07 33.46 39.80
N GLY A 1091 52.30 33.93 40.09
CA GLY A 1091 53.13 33.48 41.21
C GLY A 1091 54.47 32.81 40.86
N ASP A 1092 54.79 32.62 39.59
CA ASP A 1092 56.09 32.05 39.18
C ASP A 1092 57.18 33.13 39.06
N THR A 1093 58.36 32.93 39.68
CA THR A 1093 59.53 33.81 39.50
C THR A 1093 60.28 33.48 38.21
N CYS A 1094 60.90 34.50 37.57
CA CYS A 1094 61.64 34.33 36.31
C CYS A 1094 62.80 33.34 36.48
N LYS A 1095 62.74 32.20 35.79
CA LYS A 1095 63.81 31.19 35.75
C LYS A 1095 64.36 31.05 34.34
N ARG A 1096 65.70 30.89 34.24
CA ARG A 1096 66.44 30.76 32.98
C ARG A 1096 66.11 29.45 32.26
N THR A 1097 66.39 29.48 30.96
CA THR A 1097 65.91 28.67 29.82
C THR A 1097 66.06 27.15 29.87
N GLU A 1098 66.52 26.53 30.96
CA GLU A 1098 66.84 25.08 30.93
C GLU A 1098 65.89 24.15 31.68
N ASN A 1099 64.90 24.61 32.43
CA ASN A 1099 63.81 23.73 32.92
C ASN A 1099 62.60 24.55 33.43
N GLY A 1100 61.62 24.82 32.57
CA GLY A 1100 60.37 25.47 32.98
C GLY A 1100 59.33 25.62 31.86
N ARG A 1101 58.16 25.01 32.05
CA ARG A 1101 57.06 24.90 31.08
C ARG A 1101 56.50 26.28 30.69
N PHE A 1102 56.62 26.63 29.41
CA PHE A 1102 55.72 27.59 28.75
C PHE A 1102 54.68 26.79 27.95
N TRP A 1103 53.43 27.24 27.93
CA TRP A 1103 52.41 26.65 27.06
C TRP A 1103 52.21 27.53 25.83
N THR A 1104 52.35 26.95 24.65
CA THR A 1104 52.27 27.65 23.37
C THR A 1104 51.01 27.21 22.64
N LEU A 1105 50.16 28.16 22.27
CA LEU A 1105 48.98 27.94 21.45
C LEU A 1105 49.28 28.45 20.04
N ASP A 1106 49.21 27.56 19.03
CA ASP A 1106 49.43 27.89 17.61
C ASP A 1106 48.07 28.02 16.88
N LEU A 1107 47.77 29.21 16.38
CA LEU A 1107 46.47 29.57 15.81
C LEU A 1107 46.33 29.29 14.30
N LEU A 1108 47.38 28.77 13.62
CA LEU A 1108 47.39 28.57 12.16
C LEU A 1108 47.17 27.11 11.70
N THR A 1109 46.88 26.17 12.60
CA THR A 1109 46.59 24.77 12.23
C THR A 1109 45.08 24.51 12.09
N PRO A 1110 44.60 23.81 11.03
CA PRO A 1110 43.17 23.57 10.83
C PRO A 1110 42.59 22.67 11.93
N ALA A 1111 41.60 23.22 12.63
CA ALA A 1111 40.67 22.62 13.61
C ALA A 1111 40.97 21.17 14.04
N GLY A 1112 41.87 21.05 15.03
CA GLY A 1112 42.19 19.74 15.60
C GLY A 1112 43.29 19.77 16.64
N SER A 1113 43.28 20.68 17.62
CA SER A 1113 43.98 20.42 18.90
C SER A 1113 43.60 21.42 20.02
N VAL A 1114 43.29 20.83 21.18
CA VAL A 1114 43.30 21.38 22.55
C VAL A 1114 42.20 22.38 22.96
N THR A 1115 41.05 21.82 23.37
CA THR A 1115 40.25 22.43 24.45
C THR A 1115 40.62 21.73 25.76
N TYR A 1116 41.67 22.20 26.44
CA TYR A 1116 41.97 21.78 27.80
C TYR A 1116 41.24 22.71 28.76
N ASN A 1117 40.57 22.14 29.75
CA ASN A 1117 39.78 22.88 30.74
C ASN A 1117 40.72 23.57 31.76
N LEU A 1118 41.42 24.62 31.33
CA LEU A 1118 42.32 25.47 32.13
C LEU A 1118 41.64 25.99 33.42
N LEU A 1119 40.32 26.17 33.37
CA LEU A 1119 39.48 26.59 34.49
C LEU A 1119 39.44 25.57 35.65
N LYS A 1120 39.50 24.25 35.36
CA LYS A 1120 39.44 23.20 36.40
C LYS A 1120 40.75 23.13 37.20
N THR A 1121 41.89 23.39 36.56
CA THR A 1121 43.21 23.39 37.23
C THR A 1121 43.41 24.68 38.05
N ALA A 1122 42.95 25.82 37.53
CA ALA A 1122 42.95 27.09 38.24
C ALA A 1122 42.07 27.05 39.50
N HIS A 1123 40.88 26.45 39.40
CA HIS A 1123 39.94 26.31 40.52
C HIS A 1123 40.40 25.27 41.57
N THR A 1124 40.96 24.13 41.16
CA THR A 1124 41.45 23.11 42.11
C THR A 1124 42.71 23.51 42.87
N GLN A 1125 43.44 24.52 42.41
CA GLN A 1125 44.64 25.06 43.06
C GLN A 1125 44.47 26.47 43.62
N ASP A 1126 43.27 27.04 43.56
CA ASP A 1126 42.94 28.40 44.00
C ASP A 1126 43.86 29.49 43.40
N ARG A 1127 44.09 29.40 42.07
CA ARG A 1127 45.00 30.30 41.35
C ARG A 1127 44.28 31.09 40.25
N ALA A 1128 44.67 32.35 40.08
CA ALA A 1128 44.20 33.20 38.99
C ALA A 1128 44.94 32.92 37.67
N LEU A 1129 44.19 32.87 36.56
CA LEU A 1129 44.73 32.86 35.20
C LEU A 1129 45.08 34.30 34.78
N VAL A 1130 46.35 34.53 34.42
CA VAL A 1130 46.83 35.84 33.97
C VAL A 1130 47.35 35.71 32.54
N PHE A 1131 46.88 36.59 31.65
CA PHE A 1131 47.38 36.70 30.29
C PHE A 1131 48.39 37.85 30.26
N SER A 1132 49.62 37.58 29.82
CA SER A 1132 50.67 38.59 29.72
C SER A 1132 51.30 38.51 28.34
N LEU A 1133 51.40 39.66 27.65
CA LEU A 1133 52.12 39.77 26.39
C LEU A 1133 53.61 39.95 26.67
N PRO A 1134 54.52 39.20 26.02
CA PRO A 1134 55.93 39.27 26.33
C PRO A 1134 56.58 40.50 25.69
N THR A 1135 57.04 41.43 26.52
CA THR A 1135 58.26 42.19 26.22
C THR A 1135 59.19 42.10 27.44
N CYS A 1136 59.76 40.92 27.67
CA CYS A 1136 60.88 40.79 28.61
C CYS A 1136 62.12 41.45 28.00
N GLN A 1137 62.42 42.69 28.41
CA GLN A 1137 63.78 43.21 28.34
C GLN A 1137 64.46 42.98 29.69
N THR A 1138 65.72 42.56 29.64
CA THR A 1138 66.57 42.34 30.81
C THR A 1138 66.68 43.62 31.65
N ASP A 1139 66.44 43.50 32.96
CA ASP A 1139 66.72 44.47 34.02
C ASP A 1139 65.85 45.75 34.12
N LYS A 1140 64.55 45.69 33.78
CA LYS A 1140 63.58 46.74 34.18
C LYS A 1140 62.26 46.18 34.72
N ASP A 1141 61.81 46.69 35.86
CA ASP A 1141 60.44 46.50 36.37
C ASP A 1141 59.44 47.37 35.58
N GLN A 1142 58.30 46.79 35.18
CA GLN A 1142 57.23 47.47 34.44
C GLN A 1142 55.82 47.09 34.95
N PRO A 1143 54.82 47.98 34.77
CA PRO A 1143 53.57 47.90 35.52
C PRO A 1143 52.57 46.89 34.94
N ILE A 1144 51.78 46.33 35.85
CA ILE A 1144 50.75 45.32 35.65
C ILE A 1144 49.44 46.00 35.21
N ILE A 1145 48.75 45.45 34.21
CA ILE A 1145 47.34 45.77 33.94
C ILE A 1145 46.48 44.84 34.82
N GLU A 1146 45.80 45.42 35.81
CA GLU A 1146 44.81 44.71 36.64
C GLU A 1146 43.43 44.76 35.98
N LEU A 1147 42.81 43.58 35.80
CA LEU A 1147 41.38 43.46 35.48
C LEU A 1147 40.65 43.16 36.79
N TYR A 1148 39.99 44.17 37.36
CA TYR A 1148 39.00 44.00 38.42
C TYR A 1148 37.63 43.67 37.80
N GLN A 1149 36.91 42.74 38.42
CA GLN A 1149 35.46 42.71 38.32
C GLN A 1149 34.87 42.39 39.70
N ASP A 1150 34.28 43.40 40.31
CA ASP A 1150 33.37 43.30 41.46
C ASP A 1150 31.97 42.82 40.99
N TYR A 1151 31.20 42.30 41.95
CA TYR A 1151 29.82 41.79 41.85
C TYR A 1151 28.80 42.77 41.27
#